data_AF-A0A9D9P684-F1
#
_entry.id   AF-A0A9D9P684-F1
#
_cell.length_a   1.000
_cell.length_b   1.000
_cell.length_c   1.000
_cell.angle_alpha   90.00
_cell.angle_beta   90.00
_cell.angle_gamma   90.00
#
_symmetry.space_group_name_H-M   'P 1'
#
loop_
_entity.id
_entity.type
_entity.pdbx_description
1 polymer ?
#
loop_
_entity_poly.entity_id
_entity_poly.type
_entity_poly.pdbx_seq_one_letter_code
_entity_poly.pdbx_strand_id
1 'polypeptide(L)'
;MTRTTRMPTTVRALTLVVTLLTVLAILPPAPVAASVIKVVALDDTQPEFGAGSRTLTAVIPTTLSNDPISGQVTEPYAGAKPGDQGGLAMAAIRALRWGAIPDSPLPAARTEIGAAVIGNTIWVIGGSSGGTGYQSTVYRGTVNTNYGQPGAGVITWVTSTPLPSVSHADTSTFNIAPRTNAAVAALRTSGNAGYLYVIGGAVSSGIDTFSSNSVIVGDVDANGNLTWRTSPTYRLPSNVGLEGARAFVHTTAAGKTFLYVVGGRNDPPGLVGPTLSNRVYYAEINPSNGNLNLGGDNRTWQSMIMPQAVWNTAVTVGRYTNADGTVTQDLFFIYGGGTSATSENVDTGTVWKGVINPTTGAITWEDSTTGGNAVIPGNRNSHGAVEFGGAIYLIGGRSGGTINRNGYASYVDPANLRIFKDGALNFYQDDFGALPFAANPGRRNAGVVLVPTSNPNYAFAYLIGGTDGTAPSSQVFRATIGPNLDDQTFYPPTGYYYSKPFSMLDLINEQQATVRKMTWLTNIDQANGGDIEVEYRVYSPSSGNCADTEGGWTQARDPDAGGTRFSKFNPSGAAYAINAQEYRESQWLPPGNCFQYRLTFRRGSVPNASPVLLRLGMEVIIPGNPDLNWPANAVTTTQNTDGTTRGVEVRLRNQNLTDSGPTQPANVCHSSQPGCNPEGTFFVDVFIFPPGVTPISPTLPLFAPGGDSLSNPALAPYHRACLQIPKWVMQKDTTFLIAETFRWSDIKAVGISGCVSAATNASRGTGKILRDFFDQGNGTYKVILVADTDTDLKGLVYESDVPSGDHVAERNNVSAIFDVVFVAGGSPPPPDGGPQPPPDNPPPDDGTRRIFLPLVAR
;
A
#
# COMPACT_ATOMS: atom_id res chain seq x y z
N MET A 1 61.42 56.65 -34.50
CA MET A 1 60.17 56.67 -35.28
C MET A 1 59.90 55.25 -35.76
N THR A 2 59.02 54.53 -35.08
CA THR A 2 58.50 53.23 -35.54
C THR A 2 56.99 53.38 -35.64
N ARG A 3 56.48 53.41 -36.87
CA ARG A 3 55.05 53.50 -37.19
C ARG A 3 54.36 52.20 -36.74
N THR A 4 53.63 52.24 -35.64
CA THR A 4 52.61 51.24 -35.31
C THR A 4 51.37 51.54 -36.16
N THR A 5 51.20 50.80 -37.26
CA THR A 5 49.96 50.78 -38.03
C THR A 5 48.85 50.18 -37.17
N ARG A 6 47.96 51.03 -36.64
CA ARG A 6 46.71 50.59 -36.00
C ARG A 6 45.84 49.93 -37.07
N MET A 7 45.50 48.66 -36.87
CA MET A 7 44.47 47.99 -37.66
C MET A 7 43.14 48.76 -37.55
N PRO A 8 42.39 48.96 -38.64
CA PRO A 8 41.08 49.60 -38.62
C PRO A 8 40.12 48.90 -37.66
N THR A 9 39.29 49.67 -36.96
CA THR A 9 38.27 49.20 -35.99
C THR A 9 37.34 48.14 -36.58
N THR A 10 37.05 48.21 -37.89
CA THR A 10 36.26 47.22 -38.63
C THR A 10 36.95 45.86 -38.74
N VAL A 11 38.27 45.81 -38.91
CA VAL A 11 39.03 44.56 -38.97
C VAL A 11 39.08 43.90 -37.59
N ARG A 12 39.21 44.68 -36.51
CA ARG A 12 39.14 44.15 -35.14
C ARG A 12 37.76 43.59 -34.80
N ALA A 13 36.69 44.27 -35.20
CA ALA A 13 35.33 43.78 -35.02
C ALA A 13 35.08 42.49 -35.81
N LEU A 14 35.52 42.43 -37.07
CA LEU A 14 35.38 41.23 -37.91
C LEU A 14 36.18 40.04 -37.35
N THR A 15 37.41 40.30 -36.88
CA THR A 15 38.25 39.25 -36.26
C THR A 15 37.61 38.75 -34.97
N LEU A 16 37.05 39.65 -34.14
CA LEU A 16 36.34 39.26 -32.91
C LEU A 16 35.09 38.43 -33.23
N VAL A 17 34.30 38.81 -34.23
CA VAL A 17 33.11 38.06 -34.69
C VAL A 17 33.49 36.70 -35.25
N VAL A 18 34.54 36.61 -36.07
CA VAL A 18 35.04 35.33 -36.59
C VAL A 18 35.58 34.45 -35.47
N THR A 19 36.26 35.02 -34.48
CA THR A 19 36.77 34.27 -33.30
C THR A 19 35.62 33.78 -32.42
N LEU A 20 34.58 34.59 -32.22
CA LEU A 20 33.36 34.19 -31.51
C LEU A 20 32.60 33.10 -32.26
N LEU A 21 32.48 33.20 -33.59
CA LEU A 21 31.87 32.16 -34.43
C LEU A 21 32.68 30.87 -34.44
N THR A 22 34.01 30.93 -34.39
CA THR A 22 34.84 29.72 -34.25
C THR A 22 34.76 29.13 -32.85
N VAL A 23 34.71 29.94 -31.79
CA VAL A 23 34.50 29.44 -30.42
C VAL A 23 33.10 28.82 -30.25
N LEU A 24 32.06 29.41 -30.87
CA LEU A 24 30.71 28.84 -30.93
C LEU A 24 30.64 27.56 -31.77
N ALA A 25 31.50 27.40 -32.79
CA ALA A 25 31.60 26.18 -33.59
C ALA A 25 32.48 25.07 -32.94
N ILE A 26 33.34 25.43 -31.97
CA ILE A 26 34.24 24.49 -31.27
C ILE A 26 33.62 24.01 -29.94
N LEU A 27 32.65 24.73 -29.38
CA LEU A 27 31.80 24.19 -28.31
C LEU A 27 30.85 23.18 -28.96
N PRO A 28 31.04 21.86 -28.77
CA PRO A 28 29.97 20.94 -29.11
C PRO A 28 28.72 21.41 -28.34
N PRO A 29 27.54 21.54 -28.98
CA PRO A 29 26.32 21.59 -28.20
C PRO A 29 26.39 20.39 -27.25
N ALA A 30 26.38 20.64 -25.95
CA ALA A 30 26.23 19.55 -25.01
C ALA A 30 24.95 18.82 -25.47
N PRO A 31 25.03 17.54 -25.91
CA PRO A 31 23.83 16.84 -26.27
C PRO A 31 22.95 16.88 -25.03
N VAL A 32 21.82 17.58 -25.11
CA VAL A 32 20.80 17.49 -24.08
C VAL A 32 20.48 16.00 -24.06
N ALA A 33 20.87 15.31 -22.99
CA ALA A 33 20.67 13.88 -22.88
C ALA A 33 19.17 13.64 -23.05
N ALA A 34 18.80 13.09 -24.20
CA ALA A 34 17.46 12.68 -24.54
C ALA A 34 16.83 11.95 -23.35
N SER A 35 15.63 12.35 -22.94
CA SER A 35 14.92 11.74 -21.81
C SER A 35 13.42 11.77 -22.04
N VAL A 36 12.72 10.72 -21.61
CA VAL A 36 11.27 10.62 -21.69
C VAL A 36 10.63 10.90 -20.34
N ILE A 37 9.55 11.67 -20.33
CA ILE A 37 8.76 11.91 -19.11
C ILE A 37 7.57 10.97 -19.09
N LYS A 38 7.46 10.17 -18.03
CA LYS A 38 6.35 9.24 -17.80
C LYS A 38 5.54 9.67 -16.58
N VAL A 39 4.22 9.64 -16.72
CA VAL A 39 3.27 9.89 -15.62
C VAL A 39 2.89 8.55 -14.99
N VAL A 40 2.87 8.50 -13.67
CA VAL A 40 2.63 7.29 -12.89
C VAL A 40 1.57 7.56 -11.83
N ALA A 41 0.50 6.77 -11.84
CA ALA A 41 -0.43 6.69 -10.73
C ALA A 41 0.12 5.72 -9.67
N LEU A 42 0.19 6.17 -8.42
CA LEU A 42 0.74 5.38 -7.32
C LEU A 42 -0.38 4.64 -6.59
N ASP A 43 -1.31 5.37 -5.99
CA ASP A 43 -2.49 4.83 -5.31
C ASP A 43 -3.73 5.69 -5.62
N ASP A 44 -4.80 5.06 -6.12
CA ASP A 44 -6.14 5.66 -6.32
C ASP A 44 -7.32 4.71 -6.04
N THR A 45 -7.05 3.44 -5.71
CA THR A 45 -8.08 2.45 -5.37
C THR A 45 -8.03 2.03 -3.90
N GLN A 46 -9.13 1.48 -3.37
CA GLN A 46 -9.16 0.98 -2.00
C GLN A 46 -8.14 -0.14 -1.72
N PRO A 47 -7.93 -1.13 -2.60
CA PRO A 47 -6.92 -2.17 -2.39
C PRO A 47 -5.49 -1.61 -2.33
N GLU A 48 -5.21 -0.60 -3.12
CA GLU A 48 -3.90 0.07 -3.18
C GLU A 48 -3.60 0.82 -1.88
N PHE A 49 -4.51 1.71 -1.46
CA PHE A 49 -4.38 2.35 -0.14
C PHE A 49 -4.34 1.31 0.99
N GLY A 50 -5.11 0.22 0.85
CA GLY A 50 -5.18 -0.88 1.81
C GLY A 50 -3.89 -1.68 1.97
N ALA A 51 -3.00 -1.66 0.98
CA ALA A 51 -1.69 -2.33 1.03
C ALA A 51 -0.66 -1.56 1.90
N GLY A 52 -0.92 -0.28 2.19
CA GLY A 52 -0.08 0.53 3.06
C GLY A 52 -0.29 0.28 4.56
N SER A 53 0.70 0.66 5.35
CA SER A 53 0.60 0.68 6.82
C SER A 53 -0.12 1.94 7.28
N ARG A 54 -1.06 1.78 8.21
CA ARG A 54 -1.99 2.82 8.66
C ARG A 54 -1.89 2.96 10.17
N THR A 55 -1.74 4.20 10.65
CA THR A 55 -1.85 4.54 12.06
C THR A 55 -2.84 5.68 12.20
N LEU A 56 -3.98 5.43 12.85
CA LEU A 56 -5.06 6.42 12.98
C LEU A 56 -5.54 6.98 11.62
N THR A 57 -5.43 6.18 10.57
CA THR A 57 -5.94 6.47 9.21
C THR A 57 -6.75 5.30 8.71
N ALA A 58 -7.71 5.57 7.82
CA ALA A 58 -8.61 4.56 7.28
C ALA A 58 -8.82 4.78 5.79
N VAL A 59 -8.99 3.66 5.07
CA VAL A 59 -9.42 3.68 3.67
C VAL A 59 -10.93 3.85 3.67
N ILE A 60 -11.42 4.80 2.88
CA ILE A 60 -12.83 5.12 2.73
C ILE A 60 -13.26 4.95 1.27
N PRO A 61 -14.50 4.51 1.01
CA PRO A 61 -15.06 4.59 -0.34
C PRO A 61 -15.23 6.05 -0.76
N THR A 62 -15.01 6.34 -2.03
CA THR A 62 -15.22 7.68 -2.60
C THR A 62 -16.22 7.64 -3.74
N THR A 63 -17.10 8.64 -3.81
CA THR A 63 -18.14 8.77 -4.86
C THR A 63 -17.70 9.64 -6.04
N LEU A 64 -16.40 9.89 -6.20
CA LEU A 64 -15.90 10.55 -7.41
C LEU A 64 -16.13 9.57 -8.57
N SER A 65 -17.06 9.94 -9.47
CA SER A 65 -17.50 9.16 -10.63
C SER A 65 -16.30 8.68 -11.48
N ASN A 66 -16.50 7.60 -12.24
CA ASN A 66 -15.62 7.19 -13.34
C ASN A 66 -15.53 8.26 -14.46
N ASP A 67 -16.35 9.31 -14.39
CA ASP A 67 -16.31 10.42 -15.32
C ASP A 67 -15.09 11.31 -15.05
N PRO A 68 -14.28 11.63 -16.09
CA PRO A 68 -13.25 12.66 -16.00
C PRO A 68 -13.87 13.94 -15.44
N ILE A 69 -13.28 14.51 -14.39
CA ILE A 69 -13.86 15.69 -13.77
C ILE A 69 -13.84 16.85 -14.77
N SER A 70 -15.01 17.43 -15.04
CA SER A 70 -15.20 18.56 -15.95
C SER A 70 -14.25 19.72 -15.59
N GLY A 71 -13.41 20.13 -16.54
CA GLY A 71 -12.35 21.12 -16.33
C GLY A 71 -10.93 20.52 -16.24
N GLN A 72 -10.79 19.18 -16.25
CA GLN A 72 -9.54 18.57 -16.67
C GLN A 72 -9.35 18.84 -18.17
N VAL A 73 -8.26 19.53 -18.50
CA VAL A 73 -7.72 19.56 -19.85
C VAL A 73 -7.52 18.10 -20.28
N THR A 74 -8.32 17.66 -21.24
CA THR A 74 -8.06 16.45 -22.03
C THR A 74 -6.66 16.56 -22.63
N GLU A 75 -5.90 15.47 -22.54
CA GLU A 75 -4.52 15.23 -23.05
C GLU A 75 -3.37 15.46 -22.03
N PRO A 76 -2.80 14.38 -21.45
CA PRO A 76 -3.55 13.23 -20.92
C PRO A 76 -3.14 12.90 -19.48
N TYR A 77 -4.11 12.96 -18.55
CA TYR A 77 -4.05 12.27 -17.26
C TYR A 77 -4.46 10.79 -17.44
N ALA A 78 -3.69 10.04 -18.21
CA ALA A 78 -3.86 8.59 -18.37
C ALA A 78 -3.24 7.87 -17.16
N GLY A 79 -4.05 7.23 -16.34
CA GLY A 79 -3.53 6.40 -15.25
C GLY A 79 -4.51 6.11 -14.11
N ALA A 80 -5.76 6.58 -14.17
CA ALA A 80 -6.76 6.12 -13.22
C ALA A 80 -7.03 4.64 -13.51
N LYS A 81 -6.73 3.76 -12.55
CA LYS A 81 -6.96 2.33 -12.75
C LYS A 81 -8.46 2.03 -12.57
N PRO A 82 -9.06 1.19 -13.43
CA PRO A 82 -10.42 0.70 -13.21
C PRO A 82 -10.50 -0.11 -11.91
N GLY A 83 -11.45 0.19 -11.00
CA GLY A 83 -11.62 -0.51 -9.73
C GLY A 83 -12.46 0.26 -8.70
N ASP A 84 -12.58 -0.30 -7.48
CA ASP A 84 -13.24 0.35 -6.33
C ASP A 84 -12.45 1.59 -5.90
N GLN A 85 -12.84 2.75 -6.43
CA GLN A 85 -12.23 4.04 -6.09
C GLN A 85 -12.22 4.23 -4.56
N GLY A 86 -11.06 4.64 -4.05
CA GLY A 86 -10.80 4.76 -2.63
C GLY A 86 -10.21 6.11 -2.27
N GLY A 87 -10.42 6.52 -1.03
CA GLY A 87 -9.76 7.65 -0.42
C GLY A 87 -9.12 7.23 0.88
N LEU A 88 -8.18 8.02 1.35
CA LEU A 88 -7.52 7.85 2.63
C LEU A 88 -7.82 9.06 3.50
N ALA A 89 -8.31 8.82 4.71
CA ALA A 89 -8.65 9.84 5.69
C ALA A 89 -8.10 9.45 7.06
N MET A 90 -8.22 10.34 8.04
CA MET A 90 -8.03 9.96 9.45
C MET A 90 -9.06 8.89 9.83
N ALA A 91 -8.67 7.97 10.70
CA ALA A 91 -9.60 7.05 11.33
C ALA A 91 -10.27 7.78 12.48
N ALA A 92 -11.59 7.94 12.42
CA ALA A 92 -12.33 8.48 13.55
C ALA A 92 -12.17 7.55 14.76
N ILE A 93 -11.99 8.14 15.93
CA ILE A 93 -12.17 7.43 17.20
C ILE A 93 -13.68 7.35 17.40
N ARG A 94 -14.22 6.20 17.01
CA ARG A 94 -15.67 6.02 16.92
C ARG A 94 -16.22 5.45 18.20
N ALA A 95 -17.47 5.81 18.45
CA ALA A 95 -18.21 5.26 19.56
C ALA A 95 -18.32 3.73 19.46
N LEU A 96 -18.31 3.06 20.62
CA LEU A 96 -18.74 1.66 20.68
C LEU A 96 -20.22 1.60 20.34
N ARG A 97 -20.55 1.11 19.14
CA ARG A 97 -21.95 1.07 18.72
C ARG A 97 -22.61 -0.20 19.21
N TRP A 98 -23.27 -0.08 20.36
CA TRP A 98 -24.09 -1.17 20.88
C TRP A 98 -25.25 -1.44 19.93
N GLY A 99 -25.26 -2.64 19.34
CA GLY A 99 -26.41 -3.09 18.57
C GLY A 99 -27.60 -3.39 19.48
N ALA A 100 -28.75 -3.69 18.88
CA ALA A 100 -29.78 -4.45 19.59
C ALA A 100 -29.13 -5.67 20.23
N ILE A 101 -29.48 -5.96 21.49
CA ILE A 101 -28.93 -7.09 22.24
C ILE A 101 -29.08 -8.33 21.35
N PRO A 102 -27.98 -8.94 20.87
CA PRO A 102 -28.10 -10.12 20.05
C PRO A 102 -28.86 -11.18 20.84
N ASP A 103 -29.80 -11.89 20.20
CA ASP A 103 -30.50 -13.03 20.80
C ASP A 103 -29.53 -14.20 20.94
N SER A 104 -28.58 -14.03 21.85
CA SER A 104 -27.46 -14.92 22.12
C SER A 104 -27.09 -14.86 23.61
N PRO A 105 -28.07 -14.99 24.53
CA PRO A 105 -27.78 -14.97 25.96
C PRO A 105 -26.84 -16.13 26.30
N LEU A 106 -25.99 -15.89 27.29
CA LEU A 106 -25.21 -16.96 27.90
C LEU A 106 -26.19 -18.02 28.46
N PRO A 107 -25.90 -19.34 28.34
CA PRO A 107 -26.84 -20.38 28.76
C PRO A 107 -27.29 -20.30 30.23
N ALA A 108 -26.46 -19.72 31.10
CA ALA A 108 -26.82 -19.43 32.48
C ALA A 108 -26.27 -18.06 32.91
N ALA A 109 -26.92 -17.41 33.88
CA ALA A 109 -26.45 -16.14 34.41
C ALA A 109 -25.14 -16.30 35.19
N ARG A 110 -24.17 -15.43 34.92
CA ARG A 110 -22.81 -15.51 35.48
C ARG A 110 -22.22 -14.11 35.68
N THR A 111 -21.44 -13.94 36.73
CA THR A 111 -20.56 -12.79 36.98
C THR A 111 -19.14 -13.29 37.24
N GLU A 112 -18.16 -12.38 37.30
CA GLU A 112 -16.77 -12.70 37.66
C GLU A 112 -16.14 -13.73 36.72
N ILE A 113 -16.44 -13.56 35.43
CA ILE A 113 -16.09 -14.54 34.41
C ILE A 113 -14.70 -14.24 33.85
N GLY A 114 -13.91 -15.28 33.64
CA GLY A 114 -12.76 -15.22 32.74
C GLY A 114 -13.20 -15.42 31.29
N ALA A 115 -12.72 -14.59 30.37
CA ALA A 115 -13.05 -14.74 28.95
C ALA A 115 -11.83 -14.52 28.06
N ALA A 116 -11.76 -15.25 26.95
CA ALA A 116 -10.73 -15.09 25.92
C ALA A 116 -11.26 -15.51 24.54
N VAL A 117 -10.48 -15.24 23.49
CA VAL A 117 -10.87 -15.51 22.10
C VAL A 117 -9.81 -16.34 21.39
N ILE A 118 -10.25 -17.36 20.64
CA ILE A 118 -9.43 -18.08 19.67
C ILE A 118 -10.17 -18.05 18.34
N GLY A 119 -9.59 -17.38 17.34
CA GLY A 119 -10.23 -17.22 16.03
C GLY A 119 -11.54 -16.45 16.14
N ASN A 120 -12.65 -17.05 15.71
CA ASN A 120 -14.00 -16.49 15.87
C ASN A 120 -14.75 -17.04 17.09
N THR A 121 -14.06 -17.75 17.99
CA THR A 121 -14.67 -18.45 19.11
C THR A 121 -14.34 -17.74 20.43
N ILE A 122 -15.38 -17.38 21.18
CA ILE A 122 -15.31 -16.83 22.52
C ILE A 122 -15.36 -17.98 23.53
N TRP A 123 -14.46 -17.98 24.48
CA TRP A 123 -14.42 -18.91 25.61
C TRP A 123 -14.78 -18.18 26.88
N VAL A 124 -15.78 -18.69 27.59
CA VAL A 124 -16.28 -18.16 28.86
C VAL A 124 -15.99 -19.22 29.92
N ILE A 125 -15.14 -18.90 30.88
CA ILE A 125 -14.55 -19.84 31.83
C ILE A 125 -15.02 -19.52 33.25
N GLY A 126 -15.69 -20.48 33.88
CA GLY A 126 -16.07 -20.43 35.28
C GLY A 126 -17.02 -19.28 35.62
N GLY A 127 -16.72 -18.59 36.72
CA GLY A 127 -17.51 -17.46 37.24
C GLY A 127 -18.39 -17.85 38.43
N SER A 128 -19.24 -16.92 38.86
CA SER A 128 -20.12 -17.06 40.01
C SER A 128 -21.59 -16.89 39.60
N SER A 129 -22.46 -17.71 40.19
CA SER A 129 -23.92 -17.52 40.19
C SER A 129 -24.41 -16.70 41.40
N GLY A 130 -23.50 -16.01 42.09
CA GLY A 130 -23.77 -15.23 43.31
C GLY A 130 -23.20 -15.91 44.56
N GLY A 131 -22.68 -15.12 45.49
CA GLY A 131 -22.03 -15.63 46.71
C GLY A 131 -20.89 -16.59 46.40
N THR A 132 -20.86 -17.74 47.09
CA THR A 132 -19.89 -18.83 46.90
C THR A 132 -20.31 -19.84 45.82
N GLY A 133 -21.34 -19.53 45.02
CA GLY A 133 -21.83 -20.37 43.91
C GLY A 133 -20.92 -20.39 42.69
N TYR A 134 -19.66 -20.79 42.87
CA TYR A 134 -18.65 -20.81 41.81
C TYR A 134 -18.90 -21.94 40.82
N GLN A 135 -18.40 -21.77 39.60
CA GLN A 135 -18.76 -22.61 38.46
C GLN A 135 -17.52 -23.21 37.81
N SER A 136 -17.61 -24.48 37.40
CA SER A 136 -16.59 -25.15 36.58
C SER A 136 -16.96 -25.16 35.09
N THR A 137 -18.18 -24.72 34.76
CA THR A 137 -18.70 -24.74 33.39
C THR A 137 -17.85 -23.87 32.47
N VAL A 138 -17.64 -24.39 31.26
CA VAL A 138 -16.98 -23.68 30.18
C VAL A 138 -17.99 -23.54 29.04
N TYR A 139 -18.21 -22.32 28.58
CA TYR A 139 -19.00 -22.09 27.37
C TYR A 139 -18.10 -21.71 26.21
N ARG A 140 -18.44 -22.26 25.05
CA ARG A 140 -17.85 -21.95 23.75
C ARG A 140 -18.90 -21.22 22.92
N GLY A 141 -18.64 -19.99 22.55
CA GLY A 141 -19.50 -19.17 21.70
C GLY A 141 -18.88 -18.97 20.33
N THR A 142 -19.48 -19.52 19.27
CA THR A 142 -19.02 -19.29 17.90
C THR A 142 -19.66 -18.03 17.35
N VAL A 143 -18.86 -17.07 16.91
CA VAL A 143 -19.33 -15.79 16.38
C VAL A 143 -19.45 -15.85 14.86
N ASN A 144 -20.59 -15.41 14.32
CA ASN A 144 -20.71 -15.14 12.88
C ASN A 144 -19.93 -13.86 12.53
N THR A 145 -18.76 -14.01 11.91
CA THR A 145 -17.86 -12.90 11.57
C THR A 145 -18.15 -12.25 10.22
N ASN A 146 -19.15 -12.71 9.47
CA ASN A 146 -19.45 -12.21 8.11
C ASN A 146 -20.08 -10.82 8.18
N TYR A 147 -19.24 -9.78 8.23
CA TYR A 147 -19.69 -8.39 8.37
C TYR A 147 -20.61 -7.97 7.21
N GLY A 148 -21.68 -7.22 7.53
CA GLY A 148 -22.66 -6.75 6.55
C GLY A 148 -23.74 -7.76 6.15
N GLN A 149 -23.68 -9.00 6.63
CA GLN A 149 -24.67 -10.04 6.34
C GLN A 149 -25.70 -10.19 7.48
N PRO A 150 -26.92 -10.70 7.19
CA PRO A 150 -27.88 -11.08 8.22
C PRO A 150 -27.25 -12.02 9.27
N GLY A 151 -27.47 -11.71 10.54
CA GLY A 151 -26.91 -12.49 11.65
C GLY A 151 -25.42 -12.26 11.95
N ALA A 152 -24.77 -11.28 11.32
CA ALA A 152 -23.41 -10.88 11.69
C ALA A 152 -23.32 -10.53 13.18
N GLY A 153 -22.29 -11.05 13.86
CA GLY A 153 -22.03 -10.85 15.27
C GLY A 153 -22.94 -11.61 16.24
N VAL A 154 -23.85 -12.46 15.76
CA VAL A 154 -24.62 -13.40 16.59
C VAL A 154 -23.69 -14.49 17.13
N ILE A 155 -23.94 -14.95 18.35
CA ILE A 155 -23.15 -15.99 19.02
C ILE A 155 -23.99 -17.25 19.15
N THR A 156 -23.43 -18.39 18.72
CA THR A 156 -24.00 -19.71 19.01
C THR A 156 -23.23 -20.35 20.17
N TRP A 157 -23.91 -20.48 21.32
CA TRP A 157 -23.33 -21.03 22.54
C TRP A 157 -23.47 -22.56 22.63
N VAL A 158 -22.40 -23.22 23.05
CA VAL A 158 -22.37 -24.64 23.40
C VAL A 158 -21.61 -24.80 24.72
N THR A 159 -22.05 -25.75 25.56
CA THR A 159 -21.29 -26.13 26.75
C THR A 159 -20.12 -27.03 26.34
N SER A 160 -18.91 -26.67 26.75
CA SER A 160 -17.69 -27.42 26.46
C SER A 160 -17.23 -28.26 27.65
N THR A 161 -16.09 -28.92 27.52
CA THR A 161 -15.44 -29.70 28.59
C THR A 161 -15.25 -28.80 29.82
N PRO A 162 -15.84 -29.14 30.98
CA PRO A 162 -15.74 -28.33 32.18
C PRO A 162 -14.30 -28.28 32.69
N LEU A 163 -13.99 -27.25 33.48
CA LEU A 163 -12.70 -27.12 34.16
C LEU A 163 -12.38 -28.39 34.97
N PRO A 164 -11.14 -28.90 34.91
CA PRO A 164 -10.75 -30.07 35.67
C PRO A 164 -10.60 -29.71 37.15
N SER A 165 -10.76 -30.73 37.99
CA SER A 165 -10.47 -30.60 39.42
C SER A 165 -8.97 -30.62 39.64
N VAL A 166 -8.43 -29.59 40.30
CA VAL A 166 -6.98 -29.45 40.56
C VAL A 166 -6.74 -28.94 41.99
N SER A 167 -5.52 -29.09 42.48
CA SER A 167 -5.12 -28.48 43.75
C SER A 167 -4.80 -27.00 43.52
N HIS A 168 -5.28 -26.15 44.43
CA HIS A 168 -5.27 -24.69 44.28
C HIS A 168 -4.30 -23.93 45.18
N ALA A 169 -3.73 -24.60 46.17
CA ALA A 169 -2.71 -24.05 47.05
C ALA A 169 -1.75 -25.16 47.46
N ASP A 170 -0.55 -24.79 47.89
CA ASP A 170 0.52 -25.74 48.24
C ASP A 170 0.18 -26.56 49.48
N THR A 171 -0.60 -25.95 50.37
CA THR A 171 -1.04 -26.51 51.65
C THR A 171 -2.47 -27.03 51.60
N SER A 172 -3.18 -26.84 50.49
CA SER A 172 -4.58 -27.26 50.33
C SER A 172 -4.67 -28.76 50.02
N THR A 173 -5.52 -29.47 50.77
CA THR A 173 -5.88 -30.87 50.51
C THR A 173 -7.05 -31.02 49.52
N PHE A 174 -7.63 -29.91 49.07
CA PHE A 174 -8.82 -29.92 48.22
C PHE A 174 -8.46 -29.83 46.74
N ASN A 175 -8.94 -30.80 45.97
CA ASN A 175 -9.02 -30.70 44.51
C ASN A 175 -10.41 -30.17 44.15
N ILE A 176 -10.46 -28.99 43.54
CA ILE A 176 -11.70 -28.27 43.22
C ILE A 176 -11.71 -27.96 41.73
N ALA A 177 -12.86 -28.10 41.09
CA ALA A 177 -13.05 -27.68 39.70
C ALA A 177 -13.61 -26.26 39.60
N PRO A 178 -14.70 -25.90 40.32
CA PRO A 178 -15.33 -24.59 40.20
C PRO A 178 -14.44 -23.44 40.69
N ARG A 179 -14.43 -22.34 39.93
CA ARG A 179 -13.67 -21.13 40.28
C ARG A 179 -14.27 -19.87 39.65
N THR A 180 -13.99 -18.72 40.24
CA THR A 180 -14.44 -17.40 39.79
C THR A 180 -13.27 -16.43 39.65
N ASN A 181 -13.43 -15.32 38.94
CA ASN A 181 -12.40 -14.28 38.76
C ASN A 181 -11.02 -14.81 38.33
N ALA A 182 -10.99 -15.89 37.55
CA ALA A 182 -9.76 -16.42 36.98
C ALA A 182 -9.25 -15.49 35.85
N ALA A 183 -7.93 -15.31 35.79
CA ALA A 183 -7.32 -14.68 34.63
C ALA A 183 -7.30 -15.70 33.49
N VAL A 184 -7.75 -15.30 32.30
CA VAL A 184 -7.81 -16.18 31.13
C VAL A 184 -7.11 -15.52 29.97
N ALA A 185 -6.24 -16.25 29.31
CA ALA A 185 -5.57 -15.82 28.09
C ALA A 185 -5.58 -16.95 27.06
N ALA A 186 -5.39 -16.60 25.80
CA ALA A 186 -5.42 -17.56 24.71
C ALA A 186 -4.30 -17.30 23.71
N LEU A 187 -3.73 -18.38 23.18
CA LEU A 187 -2.82 -18.35 22.04
C LEU A 187 -3.51 -19.03 20.85
N ARG A 188 -3.75 -18.29 19.78
CA ARG A 188 -4.21 -18.86 18.51
C ARG A 188 -3.01 -19.41 17.72
N THR A 189 -3.10 -20.65 17.25
CA THR A 189 -2.06 -21.26 16.40
C THR A 189 -2.45 -21.24 14.92
N SER A 190 -3.73 -21.51 14.61
CA SER A 190 -4.29 -21.42 13.26
C SER A 190 -5.81 -21.44 13.33
N GLY A 191 -6.54 -20.80 12.41
CA GLY A 191 -8.01 -20.93 12.36
C GLY A 191 -8.68 -20.73 13.74
N ASN A 192 -9.40 -21.74 14.22
CA ASN A 192 -9.98 -21.79 15.58
C ASN A 192 -9.20 -22.67 16.57
N ALA A 193 -8.04 -23.17 16.17
CA ALA A 193 -7.14 -23.96 17.00
C ALA A 193 -6.21 -23.07 17.83
N GLY A 194 -5.83 -23.57 19.00
CA GLY A 194 -4.94 -22.85 19.90
C GLY A 194 -4.86 -23.46 21.30
N TYR A 195 -4.42 -22.63 22.23
CA TYR A 195 -4.27 -22.99 23.64
C TYR A 195 -5.00 -21.98 24.52
N LEU A 196 -5.72 -22.47 25.51
CA LEU A 196 -6.34 -21.67 26.58
C LEU A 196 -5.53 -21.81 27.86
N TYR A 197 -5.27 -20.69 28.53
CA TYR A 197 -4.60 -20.65 29.82
C TYR A 197 -5.57 -20.09 30.85
N VAL A 198 -5.80 -20.84 31.92
CA VAL A 198 -6.64 -20.43 33.06
C VAL A 198 -5.76 -20.32 34.28
N ILE A 199 -5.59 -19.11 34.77
CA ILE A 199 -4.64 -18.76 35.82
C ILE A 199 -5.38 -18.28 37.05
N GLY A 200 -5.12 -18.95 38.17
CA GLY A 200 -5.66 -18.56 39.48
C GLY A 200 -7.18 -18.59 39.54
N GLY A 201 -7.76 -17.50 40.03
CA GLY A 201 -9.17 -17.35 40.41
C GLY A 201 -9.43 -17.66 41.89
N ALA A 202 -10.60 -17.29 42.39
CA ALA A 202 -11.05 -17.67 43.72
C ALA A 202 -11.74 -19.04 43.67
N VAL A 203 -11.50 -19.85 44.70
CA VAL A 203 -12.14 -21.16 44.88
C VAL A 203 -12.75 -21.24 46.27
N SER A 204 -13.82 -22.02 46.40
CA SER A 204 -14.46 -22.27 47.68
C SER A 204 -14.41 -23.77 47.99
N SER A 205 -13.87 -24.10 49.16
CA SER A 205 -13.88 -25.46 49.72
C SER A 205 -15.21 -25.81 50.41
N GLY A 206 -16.14 -24.85 50.46
CA GLY A 206 -17.36 -24.91 51.28
C GLY A 206 -17.16 -24.44 52.72
N ILE A 207 -15.92 -24.37 53.20
CA ILE A 207 -15.55 -23.86 54.54
C ILE A 207 -14.85 -22.51 54.38
N ASP A 208 -13.83 -22.46 53.53
CA ASP A 208 -13.05 -21.25 53.23
C ASP A 208 -13.09 -20.92 51.74
N THR A 209 -12.93 -19.63 51.44
CA THR A 209 -12.67 -19.10 50.10
C THR A 209 -11.23 -18.60 50.04
N PHE A 210 -10.50 -18.91 48.98
CA PHE A 210 -9.11 -18.49 48.83
C PHE A 210 -8.71 -18.36 47.35
N SER A 211 -7.64 -17.62 47.11
CA SER A 211 -7.04 -17.40 45.80
C SER A 211 -6.22 -18.60 45.35
N SER A 212 -6.45 -19.04 44.12
CA SER A 212 -5.79 -20.19 43.52
C SER A 212 -4.41 -19.84 42.94
N ASN A 213 -3.45 -20.74 43.10
CA ASN A 213 -2.15 -20.71 42.45
C ASN A 213 -2.07 -21.58 41.19
N SER A 214 -3.14 -22.27 40.81
CA SER A 214 -3.14 -23.23 39.69
C SER A 214 -3.05 -22.53 38.34
N VAL A 215 -2.32 -23.12 37.39
CA VAL A 215 -2.33 -22.74 35.97
C VAL A 215 -2.70 -23.96 35.13
N ILE A 216 -3.84 -23.87 34.45
CA ILE A 216 -4.40 -24.95 33.64
C ILE A 216 -4.27 -24.58 32.16
N VAL A 217 -3.83 -25.54 31.35
CA VAL A 217 -3.73 -25.39 29.89
C VAL A 217 -4.75 -26.30 29.21
N GLY A 218 -5.49 -25.75 28.27
CA GLY A 218 -6.44 -26.46 27.42
C GLY A 218 -6.02 -26.42 25.95
N ASP A 219 -6.01 -27.57 25.30
CA ASP A 219 -5.82 -27.72 23.87
C ASP A 219 -7.15 -27.51 23.14
N VAL A 220 -7.15 -26.61 22.17
CA VAL A 220 -8.29 -26.36 21.30
C VAL A 220 -7.93 -26.80 19.88
N ASP A 221 -8.65 -27.80 19.38
CA ASP A 221 -8.45 -28.30 18.01
C ASP A 221 -9.07 -27.35 16.96
N ALA A 222 -8.86 -27.63 15.67
CA ALA A 222 -9.38 -26.81 14.58
C ALA A 222 -10.92 -26.74 14.53
N ASN A 223 -11.61 -27.73 15.11
CA ASN A 223 -13.07 -27.77 15.22
C ASN A 223 -13.59 -27.03 16.47
N GLY A 224 -12.68 -26.50 17.29
CA GLY A 224 -12.97 -25.81 18.54
C GLY A 224 -13.28 -26.75 19.70
N ASN A 225 -12.87 -28.03 19.65
CA ASN A 225 -13.04 -28.94 20.78
C ASN A 225 -11.94 -28.71 21.82
N LEU A 226 -12.32 -28.62 23.09
CA LEU A 226 -11.42 -28.35 24.20
C LEU A 226 -11.06 -29.63 24.95
N THR A 227 -9.76 -29.87 25.12
CA THR A 227 -9.21 -30.91 25.99
C THR A 227 -8.29 -30.27 27.03
N TRP A 228 -8.59 -30.47 28.32
CA TRP A 228 -7.73 -29.98 29.39
C TRP A 228 -6.53 -30.90 29.61
N ARG A 229 -5.34 -30.32 29.75
CA ARG A 229 -4.12 -31.09 30.03
C ARG A 229 -4.06 -31.54 31.47
N THR A 230 -3.47 -32.72 31.65
CA THR A 230 -3.11 -33.29 32.96
C THR A 230 -1.61 -33.19 33.25
N SER A 231 -0.77 -32.97 32.22
CA SER A 231 0.68 -32.81 32.34
C SER A 231 1.25 -31.99 31.18
N PRO A 232 2.30 -31.17 31.40
CA PRO A 232 2.82 -30.77 32.71
C PRO A 232 1.82 -29.90 33.49
N THR A 233 1.87 -29.96 34.82
CA THR A 233 1.04 -29.12 35.70
C THR A 233 1.80 -27.86 36.08
N TYR A 234 1.24 -26.70 35.76
CA TYR A 234 1.85 -25.41 36.05
C TYR A 234 1.23 -24.75 37.28
N ARG A 235 2.01 -23.97 38.01
CA ARG A 235 1.54 -23.16 39.14
C ARG A 235 2.22 -21.79 39.15
N LEU A 236 1.54 -20.80 39.72
CA LEU A 236 2.14 -19.54 40.14
C LEU A 236 3.16 -19.77 41.26
N PRO A 237 4.09 -18.84 41.56
CA PRO A 237 5.10 -19.00 42.60
C PRO A 237 4.56 -19.44 43.97
N SER A 238 5.44 -19.96 44.84
CA SER A 238 5.04 -20.43 46.18
C SER A 238 4.33 -19.33 46.95
N ASN A 239 3.23 -19.68 47.62
CA ASN A 239 2.40 -18.73 48.39
C ASN A 239 1.77 -17.59 47.56
N VAL A 240 1.74 -17.71 46.24
CA VAL A 240 1.07 -16.76 45.35
C VAL A 240 -0.18 -17.41 44.76
N GLY A 241 -1.33 -17.11 45.35
CA GLY A 241 -2.64 -17.27 44.71
C GLY A 241 -3.06 -15.93 44.12
N LEU A 242 -3.75 -15.94 42.98
CA LEU A 242 -4.23 -14.69 42.37
C LEU A 242 -5.69 -14.82 41.95
N GLU A 243 -6.58 -14.02 42.52
CA GLU A 243 -7.91 -13.77 41.99
C GLU A 243 -8.02 -12.34 41.45
N GLY A 244 -8.87 -12.13 40.45
CA GLY A 244 -9.08 -10.81 39.85
C GLY A 244 -7.85 -10.26 39.12
N ALA A 245 -6.84 -11.10 38.87
CA ALA A 245 -5.73 -10.79 37.98
C ALA A 245 -6.22 -10.68 36.52
N ARG A 246 -5.37 -10.12 35.66
CA ARG A 246 -5.56 -10.14 34.20
C ARG A 246 -4.42 -10.89 33.54
N ALA A 247 -4.71 -11.57 32.45
CA ALA A 247 -3.70 -12.25 31.68
C ALA A 247 -3.86 -11.95 30.20
N PHE A 248 -2.74 -11.93 29.48
CA PHE A 248 -2.72 -11.81 28.04
C PHE A 248 -1.54 -12.60 27.49
N VAL A 249 -1.68 -13.06 26.26
CA VAL A 249 -0.58 -13.64 25.48
C VAL A 249 -0.17 -12.63 24.41
N HIS A 250 1.13 -12.44 24.23
CA HIS A 250 1.65 -11.56 23.18
C HIS A 250 2.79 -12.23 22.43
N THR A 251 2.75 -12.16 21.11
CA THR A 251 3.87 -12.55 20.24
C THR A 251 4.63 -11.31 19.83
N THR A 252 5.87 -11.19 20.28
CA THR A 252 6.75 -10.04 20.11
C THR A 252 7.26 -9.89 18.67
N ALA A 253 7.89 -8.76 18.38
CA ALA A 253 8.46 -8.48 17.06
C ALA A 253 9.56 -9.49 16.65
N ALA A 254 10.21 -10.13 17.63
CA ALA A 254 11.19 -11.20 17.39
C ALA A 254 10.54 -12.59 17.16
N GLY A 255 9.21 -12.67 17.09
CA GLY A 255 8.46 -13.92 16.90
C GLY A 255 8.40 -14.82 18.14
N LYS A 256 8.76 -14.29 19.32
CA LYS A 256 8.67 -15.00 20.60
C LYS A 256 7.32 -14.75 21.25
N THR A 257 6.70 -15.78 21.82
CA THR A 257 5.37 -15.66 22.44
C THR A 257 5.50 -15.77 23.95
N PHE A 258 4.84 -14.88 24.69
CA PHE A 258 4.87 -14.86 26.15
C PHE A 258 3.47 -14.77 26.74
N LEU A 259 3.27 -15.42 27.89
CA LEU A 259 2.10 -15.26 28.75
C LEU A 259 2.43 -14.30 29.87
N TYR A 260 1.58 -13.31 30.10
CA TYR A 260 1.69 -12.33 31.17
C TYR A 260 0.51 -12.44 32.13
N VAL A 261 0.76 -12.29 33.43
CA VAL A 261 -0.25 -12.28 34.50
C VAL A 261 -0.02 -11.04 35.36
N VAL A 262 -0.99 -10.14 35.36
CA VAL A 262 -0.90 -8.78 35.89
C VAL A 262 -1.72 -8.64 37.16
N GLY A 263 -1.06 -8.25 38.25
CA GLY A 263 -1.70 -7.88 39.51
C GLY A 263 -2.51 -9.03 40.12
N GLY A 264 -3.60 -8.68 40.79
CA GLY A 264 -4.51 -9.62 41.46
C GLY A 264 -4.46 -9.53 42.98
N ARG A 265 -5.48 -10.10 43.63
CA ARG A 265 -5.54 -10.26 45.08
C ARG A 265 -5.04 -11.66 45.44
N ASN A 266 -4.17 -11.74 46.43
CA ASN A 266 -3.67 -12.97 47.03
C ASN A 266 -4.33 -13.16 48.39
N ASP A 267 -5.33 -14.02 48.42
CA ASP A 267 -6.03 -14.43 49.61
C ASP A 267 -5.66 -15.89 49.95
N PRO A 268 -4.68 -16.13 50.83
CA PRO A 268 -4.22 -17.48 51.15
C PRO A 268 -5.26 -18.25 51.98
N PRO A 269 -5.29 -19.59 51.92
CA PRO A 269 -6.17 -20.38 52.79
C PRO A 269 -5.79 -20.18 54.27
N GLY A 270 -6.79 -19.95 55.14
CA GLY A 270 -6.62 -19.81 56.59
C GLY A 270 -6.90 -18.39 57.13
N LEU A 271 -6.26 -18.02 58.24
CA LEU A 271 -6.53 -16.76 58.97
C LEU A 271 -5.68 -15.56 58.52
N VAL A 272 -4.79 -15.73 57.53
CA VAL A 272 -3.95 -14.66 57.03
C VAL A 272 -4.78 -13.77 56.10
N GLY A 273 -4.81 -12.46 56.35
CA GLY A 273 -5.60 -11.53 55.55
C GLY A 273 -5.08 -11.37 54.11
N PRO A 274 -5.94 -10.93 53.18
CA PRO A 274 -5.59 -10.82 51.77
C PRO A 274 -4.59 -9.69 51.52
N THR A 275 -3.75 -9.87 50.50
CA THR A 275 -2.78 -8.87 50.02
C THR A 275 -2.96 -8.63 48.52
N LEU A 276 -2.46 -7.50 47.99
CA LEU A 276 -2.44 -7.26 46.55
C LEU A 276 -1.07 -7.61 45.96
N SER A 277 -1.07 -8.24 44.78
CA SER A 277 0.12 -8.44 43.99
C SER A 277 0.53 -7.13 43.31
N ASN A 278 1.77 -6.71 43.53
CA ASN A 278 2.42 -5.61 42.81
C ASN A 278 3.34 -6.14 41.69
N ARG A 279 3.03 -7.30 41.10
CA ARG A 279 3.91 -7.93 40.11
C ARG A 279 3.16 -8.25 38.82
N VAL A 280 3.91 -8.19 37.73
CA VAL A 280 3.59 -8.90 36.50
C VAL A 280 4.46 -10.14 36.44
N TYR A 281 3.84 -11.32 36.41
CA TYR A 281 4.51 -12.60 36.18
C TYR A 281 4.48 -12.91 34.69
N TYR A 282 5.56 -13.46 34.14
CA TYR A 282 5.60 -13.84 32.74
C TYR A 282 6.46 -15.07 32.47
N ALA A 283 6.13 -15.75 31.38
CA ALA A 283 6.83 -16.93 30.90
C ALA A 283 6.73 -17.03 29.37
N GLU A 284 7.79 -17.49 28.71
CA GLU A 284 7.76 -17.79 27.28
C GLU A 284 6.87 -19.01 27.04
N ILE A 285 6.04 -18.95 26.00
CA ILE A 285 5.26 -20.05 25.49
C ILE A 285 6.02 -20.65 24.30
N ASN A 286 6.16 -21.96 24.27
CA ASN A 286 6.52 -22.66 23.04
C ASN A 286 5.26 -22.72 22.12
N PRO A 287 5.23 -21.98 21.00
CA PRO A 287 4.00 -21.86 20.19
C PRO A 287 3.60 -23.18 19.51
N SER A 288 4.55 -24.10 19.31
CA SER A 288 4.27 -25.39 18.67
C SER A 288 3.42 -26.33 19.53
N ASN A 289 3.50 -26.19 20.86
CA ASN A 289 2.86 -27.11 21.80
C ASN A 289 2.22 -26.41 23.01
N GLY A 290 2.20 -25.07 23.08
CA GLY A 290 1.56 -24.31 24.16
C GLY A 290 2.18 -24.51 25.56
N ASN A 291 3.35 -25.13 25.67
CA ASN A 291 4.01 -25.30 26.96
C ASN A 291 4.64 -23.99 27.44
N LEU A 292 4.60 -23.77 28.76
CA LEU A 292 5.27 -22.66 29.42
C LEU A 292 6.70 -23.06 29.73
N ASN A 293 7.66 -22.27 29.25
CA ASN A 293 9.08 -22.42 29.54
C ASN A 293 9.36 -21.84 30.93
N LEU A 294 9.02 -22.62 31.96
CA LEU A 294 9.30 -22.34 33.36
C LEU A 294 10.52 -23.14 33.85
N GLY A 295 10.99 -22.87 35.07
CA GLY A 295 11.99 -23.73 35.71
C GLY A 295 11.52 -25.18 35.85
N GLY A 296 12.44 -26.10 36.19
CA GLY A 296 12.15 -27.55 36.27
C GLY A 296 11.06 -27.95 37.28
N ASP A 297 10.61 -27.02 38.11
CA ASP A 297 9.49 -27.15 39.05
C ASP A 297 8.12 -26.75 38.45
N ASN A 298 8.08 -26.33 37.17
CA ASN A 298 6.89 -25.78 36.49
C ASN A 298 6.23 -24.61 37.25
N ARG A 299 7.06 -23.84 37.99
CA ARG A 299 6.61 -22.81 38.92
C ARG A 299 7.53 -21.59 39.02
N THR A 300 8.76 -21.68 38.54
CA THR A 300 9.68 -20.54 38.55
C THR A 300 9.34 -19.56 37.42
N TRP A 301 8.45 -18.58 37.70
CA TRP A 301 8.08 -17.50 36.79
C TRP A 301 9.10 -16.36 36.82
N GLN A 302 9.31 -15.74 35.67
CA GLN A 302 9.94 -14.42 35.63
C GLN A 302 8.93 -13.39 36.15
N SER A 303 9.42 -12.30 36.75
CA SER A 303 8.52 -11.24 37.23
C SER A 303 9.15 -9.86 37.20
N MET A 304 8.30 -8.84 37.11
CA MET A 304 8.66 -7.43 37.23
C MET A 304 7.74 -6.74 38.23
N ILE A 305 8.30 -5.86 39.07
CA ILE A 305 7.55 -5.07 40.04
C ILE A 305 6.79 -3.96 39.31
N MET A 306 5.50 -3.81 39.62
CA MET A 306 4.62 -2.77 39.13
C MET A 306 4.74 -1.49 39.97
N PRO A 307 4.50 -0.30 39.38
CA PRO A 307 4.48 0.96 40.14
C PRO A 307 3.42 1.00 41.25
N GLN A 308 2.29 0.29 41.09
CA GLN A 308 1.24 0.16 42.10
C GLN A 308 0.62 -1.23 42.04
N ALA A 309 0.25 -1.78 43.20
CA ALA A 309 -0.52 -3.03 43.28
C ALA A 309 -1.99 -2.78 42.90
N VAL A 310 -2.53 -3.60 42.00
CA VAL A 310 -3.92 -3.50 41.54
C VAL A 310 -4.57 -4.87 41.36
N TRP A 311 -5.90 -4.93 41.49
CA TRP A 311 -6.73 -6.08 41.13
C TRP A 311 -8.01 -5.63 40.42
N ASN A 312 -8.68 -6.53 39.71
CA ASN A 312 -9.84 -6.21 38.86
C ASN A 312 -9.59 -5.01 37.92
N THR A 313 -8.35 -4.91 37.43
CA THR A 313 -7.93 -3.93 36.42
C THR A 313 -8.37 -4.38 35.02
N ALA A 314 -8.18 -3.53 34.01
CA ALA A 314 -8.25 -3.92 32.61
C ALA A 314 -6.88 -3.77 31.96
N VAL A 315 -6.60 -4.60 30.94
CA VAL A 315 -5.32 -4.60 30.23
C VAL A 315 -5.56 -4.69 28.73
N THR A 316 -4.81 -3.93 27.95
CA THR A 316 -4.68 -4.12 26.50
C THR A 316 -3.20 -4.30 26.16
N VAL A 317 -2.92 -4.97 25.05
CA VAL A 317 -1.57 -5.23 24.55
C VAL A 317 -1.59 -5.09 23.04
N GLY A 318 -0.50 -4.55 22.48
CA GLY A 318 -0.37 -4.37 21.04
C GLY A 318 1.06 -4.05 20.62
N ARG A 319 1.26 -3.99 19.30
CA ARG A 319 2.49 -3.49 18.70
C ARG A 319 2.21 -2.14 18.05
N TYR A 320 3.02 -1.16 18.37
CA TYR A 320 2.83 0.21 17.92
C TYR A 320 4.11 0.73 17.30
N THR A 321 3.97 1.43 16.18
CA THR A 321 5.06 2.12 15.51
C THR A 321 4.87 3.61 15.68
N ASN A 322 5.95 4.32 15.96
CA ASN A 322 5.90 5.76 16.15
C ASN A 322 5.63 6.49 14.82
N ALA A 323 5.32 7.78 14.93
CA ALA A 323 4.86 8.62 13.84
C ALA A 323 5.82 8.65 12.64
N ASP A 324 7.13 8.57 12.87
CA ASP A 324 8.18 8.63 11.85
C ASP A 324 8.61 7.24 11.31
N GLY A 325 8.02 6.16 11.82
CA GLY A 325 8.27 4.80 11.38
C GLY A 325 9.58 4.18 11.89
N THR A 326 10.35 4.90 12.73
CA THR A 326 11.70 4.48 13.14
C THR A 326 11.71 3.55 14.35
N VAL A 327 10.67 3.61 15.19
CA VAL A 327 10.57 2.86 16.44
C VAL A 327 9.28 2.06 16.46
N THR A 328 9.42 0.74 16.47
CA THR A 328 8.32 -0.19 16.73
C THR A 328 8.51 -0.84 18.09
N GLN A 329 7.48 -0.79 18.94
CA GLN A 329 7.52 -1.35 20.29
C GLN A 329 6.32 -2.25 20.56
N ASP A 330 6.56 -3.33 21.29
CA ASP A 330 5.53 -4.16 21.90
C ASP A 330 5.16 -3.55 23.25
N LEU A 331 3.92 -3.11 23.41
CA LEU A 331 3.45 -2.36 24.58
C LEU A 331 2.21 -3.00 25.17
N PHE A 332 2.04 -2.87 26.47
CA PHE A 332 0.76 -3.10 27.14
C PHE A 332 0.43 -1.97 28.09
N PHE A 333 -0.86 -1.79 28.33
CA PHE A 333 -1.40 -0.75 29.19
C PHE A 333 -2.31 -1.36 30.25
N ILE A 334 -2.17 -0.89 31.48
CA ILE A 334 -3.01 -1.26 32.63
C ILE A 334 -3.90 -0.07 32.95
N TYR A 335 -5.21 -0.29 33.05
CA TYR A 335 -6.21 0.76 33.26
C TYR A 335 -6.91 0.60 34.61
N GLY A 336 -6.65 1.52 35.53
CA GLY A 336 -7.31 1.57 36.85
C GLY A 336 -7.19 0.26 37.64
N GLY A 337 -8.18 -0.01 38.48
CA GLY A 337 -8.25 -1.19 39.34
C GLY A 337 -8.45 -0.84 40.82
N GLY A 338 -8.75 -1.86 41.62
CA GLY A 338 -8.80 -1.76 43.07
C GLY A 338 -7.40 -1.72 43.66
N THR A 339 -7.19 -0.89 44.68
CA THR A 339 -5.89 -0.64 45.33
C THR A 339 -5.88 -1.02 46.82
N SER A 340 -6.98 -1.59 47.31
CA SER A 340 -7.07 -2.24 48.61
C SER A 340 -7.48 -3.71 48.46
N ALA A 341 -6.86 -4.58 49.25
CA ALA A 341 -7.21 -6.00 49.29
C ALA A 341 -8.49 -6.28 50.09
N THR A 342 -8.87 -5.36 50.99
CA THR A 342 -9.98 -5.52 51.94
C THR A 342 -11.15 -4.58 51.67
N SER A 343 -10.90 -3.43 51.01
CA SER A 343 -11.95 -2.48 50.65
C SER A 343 -12.11 -2.41 49.14
N GLU A 344 -13.25 -2.88 48.66
CA GLU A 344 -13.54 -2.96 47.22
C GLU A 344 -13.59 -1.56 46.58
N ASN A 345 -13.96 -0.50 47.34
CA ASN A 345 -14.24 0.85 46.84
C ASN A 345 -13.02 1.78 46.75
N VAL A 346 -11.83 1.28 47.07
CA VAL A 346 -10.59 2.07 47.00
C VAL A 346 -9.94 1.81 45.65
N ASP A 347 -10.26 2.66 44.67
CA ASP A 347 -9.89 2.49 43.28
C ASP A 347 -8.89 3.55 42.80
N THR A 348 -8.22 3.28 41.68
CA THR A 348 -7.37 4.23 40.96
C THR A 348 -7.87 4.46 39.54
N GLY A 349 -7.62 5.66 39.01
CA GLY A 349 -7.85 5.98 37.60
C GLY A 349 -6.56 5.89 36.77
N THR A 350 -5.43 5.55 37.37
CA THR A 350 -4.12 5.65 36.72
C THR A 350 -3.99 4.65 35.58
N VAL A 351 -3.33 5.08 34.49
CA VAL A 351 -2.90 4.21 33.41
C VAL A 351 -1.39 4.01 33.48
N TRP A 352 -0.95 2.76 33.42
CA TRP A 352 0.47 2.41 33.38
C TRP A 352 0.83 1.79 32.03
N LYS A 353 1.98 2.20 31.49
CA LYS A 353 2.56 1.65 30.27
C LYS A 353 3.73 0.74 30.60
N GLY A 354 3.65 -0.50 30.15
CA GLY A 354 4.77 -1.44 30.14
C GLY A 354 5.28 -1.65 28.72
N VAL A 355 6.60 -1.58 28.56
CA VAL A 355 7.31 -1.91 27.31
C VAL A 355 7.84 -3.33 27.42
N ILE A 356 7.55 -4.17 26.42
CA ILE A 356 7.99 -5.56 26.36
C ILE A 356 9.29 -5.63 25.55
N ASN A 357 10.33 -6.21 26.14
CA ASN A 357 11.54 -6.56 25.40
C ASN A 357 11.21 -7.67 24.40
N PRO A 358 11.45 -7.48 23.10
CA PRO A 358 10.98 -8.42 22.10
C PRO A 358 11.68 -9.78 22.16
N THR A 359 12.90 -9.85 22.69
CA THR A 359 13.68 -11.10 22.72
C THR A 359 13.47 -11.88 24.02
N THR A 360 13.35 -11.18 25.15
CA THR A 360 13.30 -11.82 26.47
C THR A 360 11.92 -11.80 27.13
N GLY A 361 10.98 -10.99 26.61
CA GLY A 361 9.68 -10.76 27.23
C GLY A 361 9.72 -9.89 28.49
N ALA A 362 10.91 -9.46 28.92
CA ALA A 362 11.08 -8.62 30.11
C ALA A 362 10.36 -7.28 29.97
N ILE A 363 9.81 -6.77 31.07
CA ILE A 363 9.01 -5.56 31.09
C ILE A 363 9.83 -4.40 31.62
N THR A 364 9.82 -3.25 30.95
CA THR A 364 10.29 -1.99 31.52
C THR A 364 9.14 -1.02 31.65
N TRP A 365 9.00 -0.41 32.83
CA TRP A 365 7.98 0.61 33.07
C TRP A 365 8.48 1.98 32.64
N GLU A 366 7.59 2.78 32.08
CA GLU A 366 7.85 4.20 31.88
C GLU A 366 7.85 4.94 33.24
N ASP A 367 8.82 5.83 33.43
CA ASP A 367 8.97 6.58 34.68
C ASP A 367 7.79 7.52 34.89
N SER A 368 6.97 7.22 35.90
CA SER A 368 5.81 8.01 36.32
C SER A 368 6.10 9.47 36.67
N THR A 369 7.37 9.83 36.94
CA THR A 369 7.80 11.17 37.39
C THR A 369 8.21 12.11 36.26
N THR A 370 8.50 11.60 35.06
CA THR A 370 8.94 12.40 33.90
C THR A 370 7.78 12.99 33.06
N GLY A 371 6.56 12.88 33.56
CA GLY A 371 5.41 13.63 33.06
C GLY A 371 4.34 12.77 32.38
N GLY A 372 3.25 12.51 33.12
CA GLY A 372 1.93 12.34 32.52
C GLY A 372 1.46 10.91 32.24
N ASN A 373 1.32 10.08 33.29
CA ASN A 373 0.40 8.94 33.20
C ASN A 373 -0.96 9.46 32.75
N ALA A 374 -1.53 8.84 31.71
CA ALA A 374 -2.93 9.05 31.40
C ALA A 374 -3.77 8.59 32.60
N VAL A 375 -4.93 9.22 32.76
CA VAL A 375 -5.89 8.89 33.81
C VAL A 375 -7.23 8.65 33.14
N ILE A 376 -7.84 7.52 33.46
CA ILE A 376 -9.21 7.19 33.02
C ILE A 376 -10.19 8.07 33.81
N PRO A 377 -11.35 8.47 33.24
CA PRO A 377 -12.24 9.38 33.93
C PRO A 377 -12.89 8.69 35.13
N GLY A 378 -12.63 9.21 36.33
CA GLY A 378 -13.07 8.59 37.58
C GLY A 378 -12.29 7.31 37.92
N ASN A 379 -11.93 7.17 39.19
CA ASN A 379 -11.28 5.96 39.69
C ASN A 379 -12.25 4.78 39.59
N ARG A 380 -11.80 3.68 38.95
CA ARG A 380 -12.69 2.56 38.64
C ARG A 380 -11.97 1.22 38.64
N ASN A 381 -12.74 0.17 38.90
CA ASN A 381 -12.31 -1.22 38.77
C ASN A 381 -13.41 -2.06 38.10
N SER A 382 -13.15 -3.36 37.93
CA SER A 382 -14.14 -4.34 37.48
C SER A 382 -14.74 -4.07 36.09
N HIS A 383 -14.01 -3.28 35.28
CA HIS A 383 -14.30 -2.98 33.89
C HIS A 383 -13.45 -3.87 32.97
N GLY A 384 -13.78 -3.86 31.69
CA GLY A 384 -12.93 -4.44 30.65
C GLY A 384 -12.35 -3.38 29.73
N ALA A 385 -11.36 -3.78 28.93
CA ALA A 385 -10.79 -2.95 27.89
C ALA A 385 -10.56 -3.79 26.63
N VAL A 386 -10.73 -3.17 25.46
CA VAL A 386 -10.35 -3.75 24.16
C VAL A 386 -9.54 -2.73 23.37
N GLU A 387 -8.63 -3.23 22.55
CA GLU A 387 -7.84 -2.44 21.61
C GLU A 387 -8.17 -2.86 20.19
N PHE A 388 -8.32 -1.90 19.28
CA PHE A 388 -8.49 -2.16 17.87
C PHE A 388 -7.89 -1.03 17.03
N GLY A 389 -6.86 -1.33 16.24
CA GLY A 389 -6.27 -0.38 15.30
C GLY A 389 -5.63 0.85 15.96
N GLY A 390 -5.07 0.69 17.16
CA GLY A 390 -4.51 1.78 17.97
C GLY A 390 -5.54 2.50 18.85
N ALA A 391 -6.84 2.26 18.67
CA ALA A 391 -7.88 2.80 19.52
C ALA A 391 -8.13 1.90 20.74
N ILE A 392 -8.38 2.52 21.89
CA ILE A 392 -8.60 1.88 23.18
C ILE A 392 -10.02 2.17 23.63
N TYR A 393 -10.72 1.14 24.11
CA TYR A 393 -12.09 1.25 24.60
C TYR A 393 -12.22 0.64 25.99
N LEU A 394 -12.73 1.41 26.95
CA LEU A 394 -13.06 0.94 28.29
C LEU A 394 -14.56 0.71 28.43
N ILE A 395 -14.93 -0.45 28.97
CA ILE A 395 -16.32 -0.92 28.98
C ILE A 395 -16.75 -1.33 30.38
N GLY A 396 -17.82 -0.69 30.86
CA GLY A 396 -18.49 -1.02 32.11
C GLY A 396 -17.65 -0.70 33.36
N GLY A 397 -17.85 -1.54 34.38
CA GLY A 397 -17.24 -1.42 35.70
C GLY A 397 -17.99 -0.50 36.65
N ARG A 398 -17.28 -0.09 37.69
CA ARG A 398 -17.83 0.76 38.76
C ARG A 398 -16.83 1.83 39.16
N SER A 399 -17.36 2.95 39.64
CA SER A 399 -16.58 4.11 40.12
C SER A 399 -17.17 4.60 41.44
N GLY A 400 -16.36 4.67 42.49
CA GLY A 400 -16.80 5.12 43.82
C GLY A 400 -17.93 4.25 44.41
N GLY A 401 -17.96 2.95 44.09
CA GLY A 401 -19.01 2.01 44.51
C GLY A 401 -20.24 1.96 43.59
N THR A 402 -20.40 2.92 42.68
CA THR A 402 -21.54 2.98 41.74
C THR A 402 -21.20 2.27 40.43
N ILE A 403 -22.03 1.32 40.01
CA ILE A 403 -21.93 0.69 38.69
C ILE A 403 -22.37 1.72 37.65
N ASN A 404 -21.57 1.90 36.60
CA ASN A 404 -21.84 2.89 35.56
C ASN A 404 -21.90 2.20 34.18
N ARG A 405 -22.76 2.73 33.31
CA ARG A 405 -22.92 2.32 31.91
C ARG A 405 -21.96 3.01 30.94
N ASN A 406 -21.29 4.08 31.34
CA ASN A 406 -20.45 4.91 30.48
C ASN A 406 -19.31 4.12 29.84
N GLY A 407 -19.16 4.28 28.52
CA GLY A 407 -17.99 3.85 27.76
C GLY A 407 -16.99 4.99 27.60
N TYR A 408 -15.71 4.64 27.48
CA TYR A 408 -14.64 5.61 27.24
C TYR A 408 -13.77 5.16 26.10
N ALA A 409 -13.40 6.09 25.24
CA ALA A 409 -12.50 5.84 24.12
C ALA A 409 -11.24 6.69 24.23
N SER A 410 -10.11 6.11 23.82
CA SER A 410 -8.83 6.80 23.67
C SER A 410 -8.05 6.13 22.53
N TYR A 411 -6.78 6.50 22.35
CA TYR A 411 -5.89 5.90 21.38
C TYR A 411 -4.44 6.00 21.82
N VAL A 412 -3.58 5.18 21.21
CA VAL A 412 -2.13 5.27 21.38
C VAL A 412 -1.60 6.34 20.42
N ASP A 413 -1.06 7.41 21.00
CA ASP A 413 -0.42 8.50 20.28
C ASP A 413 0.90 8.02 19.65
N PRO A 414 1.00 8.03 18.32
CA PRO A 414 2.22 7.58 17.63
C PRO A 414 3.40 8.52 17.82
N ALA A 415 3.24 9.77 18.25
CA ALA A 415 4.37 10.67 18.45
C ALA A 415 5.27 10.24 19.63
N ASN A 416 4.67 9.65 20.67
CA ASN A 416 5.36 9.30 21.92
C ASN A 416 5.08 7.86 22.38
N LEU A 417 4.24 7.12 21.65
CA LEU A 417 3.79 5.77 21.98
C LEU A 417 3.17 5.68 23.38
N ARG A 418 2.39 6.68 23.77
CA ARG A 418 1.63 6.73 25.04
C ARG A 418 0.14 6.82 24.75
N ILE A 419 -0.69 6.67 25.78
CA ILE A 419 -2.10 7.06 25.65
C ILE A 419 -2.17 8.55 25.34
N PHE A 420 -3.02 8.92 24.38
CA PHE A 420 -3.28 10.29 24.02
C PHE A 420 -3.52 11.18 25.24
N LYS A 421 -2.98 12.39 25.16
CA LYS A 421 -3.15 13.42 26.18
C LYS A 421 -3.23 14.80 25.54
N ASP A 422 -4.33 15.50 25.78
CA ASP A 422 -4.52 16.92 25.47
C ASP A 422 -4.95 17.67 26.72
N GLY A 423 -4.02 18.44 27.29
CA GLY A 423 -4.16 19.02 28.62
C GLY A 423 -4.41 17.95 29.70
N ALA A 424 -5.61 17.96 30.28
CA ALA A 424 -6.06 16.98 31.28
C ALA A 424 -6.88 15.82 30.67
N LEU A 425 -7.22 15.90 29.38
CA LEU A 425 -8.07 14.93 28.70
C LEU A 425 -7.23 13.80 28.12
N ASN A 426 -7.49 12.56 28.56
CA ASN A 426 -6.87 11.36 28.00
C ASN A 426 -7.87 10.38 27.40
N PHE A 427 -9.14 10.49 27.81
CA PHE A 427 -10.24 9.65 27.37
C PHE A 427 -11.43 10.53 27.07
N TYR A 428 -12.06 10.27 25.95
CA TYR A 428 -13.34 10.86 25.60
C TYR A 428 -14.43 10.02 26.25
N GLN A 429 -15.26 10.66 27.07
CA GLN A 429 -16.51 10.04 27.48
C GLN A 429 -17.40 9.95 26.25
N ASP A 430 -17.88 8.76 25.99
CA ASP A 430 -18.67 8.47 24.82
C ASP A 430 -20.13 8.28 25.24
N ASP A 431 -20.96 9.31 25.04
CA ASP A 431 -22.39 9.25 25.34
C ASP A 431 -23.12 8.22 24.44
N PHE A 432 -22.56 7.90 23.26
CA PHE A 432 -23.05 6.84 22.36
C PHE A 432 -22.46 5.45 22.70
N GLY A 433 -21.29 5.42 23.33
CA GLY A 433 -20.61 4.21 23.80
C GLY A 433 -21.04 3.74 25.17
N ALA A 434 -21.94 4.46 25.83
CA ALA A 434 -22.62 3.95 27.00
C ALA A 434 -23.37 2.66 26.65
N LEU A 435 -23.26 1.63 27.50
CA LEU A 435 -24.05 0.40 27.36
C LEU A 435 -25.53 0.75 27.16
N PRO A 436 -26.31 -0.01 26.37
CA PRO A 436 -27.72 0.28 26.09
C PRO A 436 -28.54 0.54 27.35
N PHE A 437 -29.66 1.27 27.25
CA PHE A 437 -30.46 1.59 28.45
C PHE A 437 -30.96 0.34 29.19
N ALA A 438 -31.19 -0.75 28.45
CA ALA A 438 -31.50 -2.07 29.02
C ALA A 438 -30.41 -2.63 29.95
N ALA A 439 -29.20 -2.06 29.95
CA ALA A 439 -28.12 -2.41 30.84
C ALA A 439 -28.07 -1.57 32.13
N ASN A 440 -28.97 -0.60 32.37
CA ASN A 440 -28.95 0.28 33.55
C ASN A 440 -28.94 -0.54 34.87
N PRO A 441 -28.07 -0.23 35.88
CA PRO A 441 -27.07 0.85 35.99
C PRO A 441 -25.77 0.66 35.20
N GLY A 442 -25.54 -0.50 34.61
CA GLY A 442 -24.33 -0.89 33.88
C GLY A 442 -23.99 -2.34 34.19
N ARG A 443 -22.76 -2.77 33.90
CA ARG A 443 -22.27 -4.10 34.27
C ARG A 443 -20.86 -4.01 34.83
N ARG A 444 -20.59 -4.74 35.92
CA ARG A 444 -19.24 -4.98 36.44
C ARG A 444 -18.93 -6.47 36.46
N ASN A 445 -17.64 -6.83 36.54
CA ASN A 445 -17.18 -8.22 36.58
C ASN A 445 -17.69 -9.06 35.40
N ALA A 446 -17.89 -8.42 34.25
CA ALA A 446 -18.28 -9.08 33.01
C ALA A 446 -17.04 -9.56 32.25
N GLY A 447 -17.21 -10.60 31.41
CA GLY A 447 -16.21 -10.93 30.40
C GLY A 447 -16.24 -9.89 29.29
N VAL A 448 -15.09 -9.31 28.95
CA VAL A 448 -14.98 -8.34 27.85
C VAL A 448 -13.95 -8.85 26.85
N VAL A 449 -14.37 -8.99 25.60
CA VAL A 449 -13.53 -9.57 24.52
C VAL A 449 -13.77 -8.87 23.19
N LEU A 450 -12.79 -8.96 22.29
CA LEU A 450 -12.87 -8.48 20.92
C LEU A 450 -12.76 -9.66 19.95
N VAL A 451 -13.63 -9.69 18.93
CA VAL A 451 -13.61 -10.66 17.83
C VAL A 451 -13.50 -9.91 16.50
N PRO A 452 -12.40 -10.06 15.75
CA PRO A 452 -12.27 -9.49 14.40
C PRO A 452 -13.34 -10.02 13.44
N THR A 453 -13.75 -9.20 12.46
CA THR A 453 -14.72 -9.63 11.44
C THR A 453 -14.05 -10.09 10.15
N SER A 454 -14.84 -10.57 9.19
CA SER A 454 -14.40 -10.87 7.82
C SER A 454 -13.90 -9.62 7.08
N ASN A 455 -14.28 -8.42 7.52
CA ASN A 455 -13.71 -7.16 7.05
C ASN A 455 -12.66 -6.68 8.06
N PRO A 456 -11.38 -6.56 7.67
CA PRO A 456 -10.30 -6.20 8.60
C PRO A 456 -10.43 -4.79 9.19
N ASN A 457 -11.27 -3.93 8.61
CA ASN A 457 -11.54 -2.59 9.16
C ASN A 457 -12.62 -2.59 10.26
N TYR A 458 -13.24 -3.74 10.56
CA TYR A 458 -14.27 -3.86 11.59
C TYR A 458 -14.01 -5.00 12.57
N ALA A 459 -14.45 -4.81 13.81
CA ALA A 459 -14.44 -5.82 14.87
C ALA A 459 -15.74 -5.75 15.70
N PHE A 460 -16.07 -6.86 16.36
CA PHE A 460 -17.13 -6.91 17.37
C PHE A 460 -16.51 -6.92 18.76
N ALA A 461 -16.92 -6.00 19.62
CA ALA A 461 -16.61 -6.03 21.05
C ALA A 461 -17.81 -6.60 21.81
N TYR A 462 -17.56 -7.49 22.76
CA TYR A 462 -18.61 -8.12 23.56
C TYR A 462 -18.41 -7.84 25.03
N LEU A 463 -19.52 -7.55 25.73
CA LEU A 463 -19.63 -7.59 27.18
C LEU A 463 -20.57 -8.73 27.56
N ILE A 464 -20.06 -9.70 28.33
CA ILE A 464 -20.69 -11.00 28.56
C ILE A 464 -20.95 -11.18 30.05
N GLY A 465 -22.23 -11.31 30.42
CA GLY A 465 -22.66 -11.51 31.81
C GLY A 465 -22.32 -10.34 32.73
N GLY A 466 -21.75 -10.64 33.88
CA GLY A 466 -21.47 -9.67 34.95
C GLY A 466 -22.65 -9.49 35.89
N THR A 467 -22.59 -8.46 36.73
CA THR A 467 -23.66 -8.09 37.66
C THR A 467 -24.00 -6.60 37.57
N ASP A 468 -25.26 -6.29 37.80
CA ASP A 468 -25.80 -4.94 37.97
C ASP A 468 -25.79 -4.46 39.43
N GLY A 469 -25.23 -5.27 40.34
CA GLY A 469 -25.21 -5.03 41.78
C GLY A 469 -26.29 -5.79 42.55
N THR A 470 -27.27 -6.39 41.87
CA THR A 470 -28.35 -7.19 42.48
C THR A 470 -28.21 -8.67 42.18
N ALA A 471 -27.96 -9.04 40.92
CA ALA A 471 -27.85 -10.42 40.49
C ALA A 471 -26.80 -10.60 39.37
N PRO A 472 -26.25 -11.81 39.20
CA PRO A 472 -25.54 -12.18 37.99
C PRO A 472 -26.46 -12.14 36.76
N SER A 473 -25.90 -11.90 35.57
CA SER A 473 -26.64 -11.76 34.33
C SER A 473 -26.22 -12.80 33.29
N SER A 474 -27.16 -13.22 32.44
CA SER A 474 -26.88 -14.00 31.23
C SER A 474 -26.77 -13.15 29.97
N GLN A 475 -27.01 -11.83 30.08
CA GLN A 475 -27.07 -10.96 28.91
C GLN A 475 -25.69 -10.81 28.27
N VAL A 476 -25.71 -10.72 26.94
CA VAL A 476 -24.54 -10.43 26.12
C VAL A 476 -24.81 -9.18 25.32
N PHE A 477 -23.97 -8.17 25.51
CA PHE A 477 -24.01 -6.94 24.74
C PHE A 477 -22.93 -7.01 23.68
N ARG A 478 -23.26 -6.57 22.48
CA ARG A 478 -22.32 -6.48 21.36
C ARG A 478 -22.24 -5.05 20.87
N ALA A 479 -21.02 -4.53 20.79
CA ALA A 479 -20.71 -3.34 20.05
C ALA A 479 -20.00 -3.66 18.74
N THR A 480 -20.23 -2.85 17.72
CA THR A 480 -19.44 -2.87 16.47
C THR A 480 -18.42 -1.73 16.51
N ILE A 481 -17.17 -2.03 16.16
CA ILE A 481 -16.08 -1.08 15.97
C ILE A 481 -15.75 -1.03 14.48
N GLY A 482 -15.66 0.16 13.90
CA GLY A 482 -15.19 0.38 12.52
C GLY A 482 -15.87 1.57 11.81
N PRO A 483 -15.48 1.88 10.56
CA PRO A 483 -15.91 3.09 9.87
C PRO A 483 -17.39 3.08 9.48
N ASN A 484 -18.23 3.94 10.05
CA ASN A 484 -19.59 4.16 9.54
C ASN A 484 -19.88 5.68 9.48
N LEU A 485 -20.34 6.15 8.32
CA LEU A 485 -20.38 7.57 7.95
C LEU A 485 -21.22 8.45 8.90
N ASP A 486 -22.27 7.89 9.52
CA ASP A 486 -23.31 8.69 10.18
C ASP A 486 -23.03 9.08 11.65
N ASP A 487 -21.98 8.54 12.26
CA ASP A 487 -21.74 8.62 13.71
C ASP A 487 -20.22 8.72 13.93
N GLN A 488 -19.68 9.86 13.53
CA GLN A 488 -18.29 10.25 13.77
C GLN A 488 -18.24 11.00 15.09
N THR A 489 -17.76 10.34 16.14
CA THR A 489 -17.66 10.96 17.47
C THR A 489 -16.55 12.01 17.49
N PHE A 490 -15.38 11.70 16.92
CA PHE A 490 -14.23 12.61 16.78
C PHE A 490 -13.12 12.01 15.89
N TYR A 491 -12.29 12.83 15.25
CA TYR A 491 -11.00 12.40 14.68
C TYR A 491 -9.84 12.78 15.58
N PRO A 492 -8.74 12.00 15.63
CA PRO A 492 -7.52 12.42 16.31
C PRO A 492 -6.93 13.70 15.69
N PRO A 493 -6.07 14.45 16.40
CA PRO A 493 -5.41 15.63 15.85
C PRO A 493 -4.49 15.31 14.67
N THR A 494 -3.89 14.11 14.66
CA THR A 494 -3.04 13.63 13.58
C THR A 494 -3.30 12.16 13.25
N GLY A 495 -3.04 11.79 11.99
CA GLY A 495 -3.03 10.41 11.52
C GLY A 495 -1.93 10.20 10.49
N TYR A 496 -1.39 8.98 10.41
CA TYR A 496 -0.22 8.67 9.60
C TYR A 496 -0.49 7.51 8.64
N TYR A 497 0.11 7.58 7.47
CA TYR A 497 0.04 6.55 6.46
C TYR A 497 1.40 6.33 5.81
N TYR A 498 1.74 5.07 5.57
CA TYR A 498 2.93 4.66 4.84
C TYR A 498 2.49 3.79 3.68
N SER A 499 2.75 4.22 2.45
CA SER A 499 2.49 3.40 1.27
C SER A 499 3.35 2.13 1.29
N LYS A 500 2.92 1.13 0.53
CA LYS A 500 3.83 0.04 0.15
C LYS A 500 5.01 0.61 -0.65
N PRO A 501 6.22 0.03 -0.55
CA PRO A 501 7.28 0.35 -1.49
C PRO A 501 6.87 -0.01 -2.92
N PHE A 502 7.20 0.87 -3.87
CA PHE A 502 6.97 0.66 -5.29
C PHE A 502 8.30 0.39 -6.00
N SER A 503 8.34 -0.65 -6.82
CA SER A 503 9.43 -0.92 -7.75
C SER A 503 9.26 -0.05 -9.00
N MET A 504 10.30 0.71 -9.37
CA MET A 504 10.29 1.45 -10.65
C MET A 504 10.16 0.52 -11.84
N LEU A 505 10.72 -0.70 -11.75
CA LEU A 505 10.55 -1.69 -12.81
C LEU A 505 9.07 -2.06 -12.99
N ASP A 506 8.31 -2.17 -11.91
CA ASP A 506 6.88 -2.50 -11.98
C ASP A 506 6.03 -1.31 -12.43
N LEU A 507 6.39 -0.10 -11.98
CA LEU A 507 5.65 1.13 -12.28
C LEU A 507 5.87 1.62 -13.72
N ILE A 508 7.11 1.58 -14.19
CA ILE A 508 7.51 2.22 -15.44
C ILE A 508 8.23 1.30 -16.42
N ASN A 509 8.49 0.04 -16.07
CA ASN A 509 9.31 -0.89 -16.85
C ASN A 509 10.77 -0.45 -17.03
N GLU A 510 11.27 0.32 -16.07
CA GLU A 510 12.65 0.81 -16.05
C GLU A 510 13.26 0.67 -14.66
N GLN A 511 14.55 0.37 -14.60
CA GLN A 511 15.23 0.11 -13.33
C GLN A 511 15.49 1.38 -12.53
N GLN A 512 15.57 2.54 -13.18
CA GLN A 512 15.88 3.80 -12.53
C GLN A 512 15.08 4.94 -13.17
N ALA A 513 14.56 5.80 -12.32
CA ALA A 513 13.86 7.02 -12.73
C ALA A 513 14.17 8.16 -11.77
N THR A 514 14.16 9.37 -12.31
CA THR A 514 14.30 10.60 -11.56
C THR A 514 12.91 11.22 -11.38
N VAL A 515 12.51 11.56 -10.16
CA VAL A 515 11.20 12.21 -9.93
C VAL A 515 11.30 13.69 -10.31
N ARG A 516 10.47 14.12 -11.26
CA ARG A 516 10.34 15.52 -11.71
C ARG A 516 9.25 16.27 -10.97
N LYS A 517 8.12 15.61 -10.71
CA LYS A 517 6.95 16.25 -10.12
C LYS A 517 6.12 15.26 -9.31
N MET A 518 5.67 15.70 -8.14
CA MET A 518 4.69 14.98 -7.32
C MET A 518 3.34 15.66 -7.47
N THR A 519 2.27 14.88 -7.62
CA THR A 519 0.89 15.39 -7.73
C THR A 519 -0.03 14.63 -6.79
N TRP A 520 -0.89 15.32 -6.06
CA TRP A 520 -1.84 14.69 -5.15
C TRP A 520 -3.17 15.43 -5.09
N LEU A 521 -4.26 14.67 -5.06
CA LEU A 521 -5.62 15.22 -5.01
C LEU A 521 -6.18 15.09 -3.60
N THR A 522 -6.67 16.19 -3.06
CA THR A 522 -7.18 16.24 -1.69
C THR A 522 -8.57 16.83 -1.62
N ASN A 523 -9.40 16.33 -0.71
CA ASN A 523 -10.61 17.02 -0.28
C ASN A 523 -10.34 17.63 1.10
N ILE A 524 -10.18 18.95 1.14
CA ILE A 524 -9.95 19.73 2.37
C ILE A 524 -10.89 20.93 2.36
N ASP A 525 -11.90 20.87 3.20
CA ASP A 525 -12.83 21.97 3.40
C ASP A 525 -12.15 23.14 4.14
N GLN A 526 -12.24 24.33 3.54
CA GLN A 526 -11.73 25.58 4.09
C GLN A 526 -12.34 25.91 5.45
N ALA A 527 -13.60 25.57 5.69
CA ALA A 527 -14.27 25.81 6.97
C ALA A 527 -13.68 24.97 8.11
N ASN A 528 -13.15 23.79 7.79
CA ASN A 528 -12.64 22.83 8.76
C ASN A 528 -11.15 23.06 9.08
N GLY A 529 -10.37 23.61 8.14
CA GLY A 529 -8.98 24.04 8.38
C GLY A 529 -7.93 22.92 8.48
N GLY A 530 -8.22 21.69 8.03
CA GLY A 530 -7.28 20.55 8.05
C GLY A 530 -6.13 20.66 7.05
N ASP A 531 -5.19 19.72 7.06
CA ASP A 531 -4.07 19.65 6.11
C ASP A 531 -3.57 18.21 5.88
N ILE A 532 -2.89 17.98 4.75
CA ILE A 532 -2.21 16.72 4.44
C ILE A 532 -0.79 17.06 4.02
N GLU A 533 0.16 16.57 4.80
CA GLU A 533 1.59 16.64 4.50
C GLU A 533 2.03 15.37 3.76
N VAL A 534 2.72 15.55 2.65
CA VAL A 534 3.24 14.46 1.82
C VAL A 534 4.76 14.44 1.94
N GLU A 535 5.30 13.29 2.29
CA GLU A 535 6.74 13.05 2.24
C GLU A 535 7.02 11.81 1.40
N TYR A 536 8.13 11.77 0.70
CA TYR A 536 8.51 10.65 -0.14
C TYR A 536 10.01 10.40 -0.09
N ARG A 537 10.43 9.26 -0.63
CA ARG A 537 11.84 8.93 -0.85
C ARG A 537 12.01 8.10 -2.12
N VAL A 538 13.16 8.29 -2.74
CA VAL A 538 13.69 7.49 -3.84
C VAL A 538 14.98 6.87 -3.35
N TYR A 539 15.14 5.56 -3.50
CA TYR A 539 16.30 4.84 -2.97
C TYR A 539 16.62 3.61 -3.82
N SER A 540 17.84 3.09 -3.64
CA SER A 540 18.32 1.87 -4.28
C SER A 540 18.96 0.94 -3.25
N PRO A 541 18.21 0.01 -2.64
CA PRO A 541 18.75 -0.85 -1.60
C PRO A 541 19.76 -1.84 -2.19
N SER A 542 20.82 -2.11 -1.42
CA SER A 542 21.90 -3.01 -1.84
C SER A 542 21.44 -4.45 -2.12
N SER A 543 20.35 -4.89 -1.49
CA SER A 543 19.72 -6.19 -1.71
C SER A 543 18.90 -6.29 -3.00
N GLY A 544 18.58 -5.16 -3.62
CA GLY A 544 17.64 -5.07 -4.75
C GLY A 544 16.17 -5.26 -4.36
N ASN A 545 15.86 -5.47 -3.08
CA ASN A 545 14.49 -5.65 -2.59
C ASN A 545 13.94 -4.32 -2.04
N CYS A 546 12.86 -3.80 -2.64
CA CYS A 546 12.24 -2.55 -2.20
C CYS A 546 11.61 -2.62 -0.79
N ALA A 547 11.47 -3.79 -0.17
CA ALA A 547 11.09 -3.88 1.24
C ALA A 547 12.21 -3.44 2.19
N ASP A 548 13.48 -3.52 1.76
CA ASP A 548 14.64 -3.12 2.55
C ASP A 548 14.84 -1.61 2.37
N THR A 549 14.17 -0.82 3.20
CA THR A 549 14.09 0.62 2.96
C THR A 549 15.30 1.38 3.50
N GLU A 550 15.88 2.27 2.69
CA GLU A 550 17.04 3.10 3.05
C GLU A 550 16.79 4.59 2.74
N GLY A 551 17.57 5.49 3.34
CA GLY A 551 17.54 6.93 3.02
C GLY A 551 16.52 7.77 3.78
N GLY A 552 16.70 9.09 3.69
CA GLY A 552 15.85 10.10 4.33
C GLY A 552 14.60 10.46 3.54
N TRP A 553 13.62 11.05 4.22
CA TRP A 553 12.38 11.53 3.62
C TRP A 553 12.54 12.94 3.07
N THR A 554 11.94 13.19 1.91
CA THR A 554 11.85 14.50 1.26
C THR A 554 10.40 14.96 1.29
N GLN A 555 10.19 16.21 1.67
CA GLN A 555 8.86 16.78 1.82
C GLN A 555 8.35 17.37 0.50
N ALA A 556 7.10 17.09 0.14
CA ALA A 556 6.38 17.76 -0.95
C ALA A 556 5.41 18.81 -0.38
N ARG A 557 5.33 19.97 -1.03
CA ARG A 557 4.41 21.06 -0.67
C ARG A 557 3.89 21.72 -1.93
N ASP A 558 2.61 22.01 -1.98
CA ASP A 558 2.10 22.85 -3.06
C ASP A 558 2.49 24.31 -2.80
N PRO A 559 3.16 25.00 -3.74
CA PRO A 559 3.62 26.37 -3.54
C PRO A 559 2.48 27.37 -3.28
N ASP A 560 1.26 27.03 -3.72
CA ASP A 560 0.06 27.86 -3.58
C ASP A 560 -0.80 27.44 -2.37
N ALA A 561 -0.38 26.46 -1.56
CA ALA A 561 -1.08 26.08 -0.32
C ALA A 561 -1.02 27.15 0.78
N GLY A 562 -0.09 28.09 0.67
CA GLY A 562 0.20 29.11 1.69
C GLY A 562 1.35 28.71 2.62
N GLY A 563 1.90 29.70 3.34
CA GLY A 563 3.18 29.55 4.06
C GLY A 563 3.19 28.49 5.17
N THR A 564 2.04 28.17 5.77
CA THR A 564 1.93 27.23 6.90
C THR A 564 1.37 25.86 6.51
N ARG A 565 0.98 25.66 5.25
CA ARG A 565 0.25 24.47 4.78
C ARG A 565 0.99 23.71 3.69
N PHE A 566 0.70 22.42 3.59
CA PHE A 566 1.28 21.54 2.56
C PHE A 566 0.30 21.33 1.41
N SER A 567 -1.00 21.25 1.71
CA SER A 567 -2.07 21.04 0.74
C SER A 567 -3.07 22.20 0.71
N LYS A 568 -3.56 22.51 -0.49
CA LYS A 568 -4.59 23.50 -0.77
C LYS A 568 -5.95 23.07 -0.23
N PHE A 569 -6.76 24.07 0.10
CA PHE A 569 -8.18 23.88 0.28
C PHE A 569 -8.88 23.64 -1.06
N ASN A 570 -10.07 23.05 -1.01
CA ASN A 570 -10.94 22.97 -2.16
C ASN A 570 -11.25 24.39 -2.67
N PRO A 571 -11.09 24.66 -3.98
CA PRO A 571 -11.60 25.88 -4.58
C PRO A 571 -13.11 26.03 -4.36
N SER A 572 -13.61 27.27 -4.38
CA SER A 572 -15.05 27.54 -4.23
C SER A 572 -15.87 26.76 -5.25
N GLY A 573 -16.84 25.96 -4.77
CA GLY A 573 -17.70 25.11 -5.61
C GLY A 573 -17.06 23.82 -6.12
N ALA A 574 -15.79 23.55 -5.81
CA ALA A 574 -15.10 22.32 -6.20
C ALA A 574 -15.15 21.26 -5.08
N ALA A 575 -15.24 19.99 -5.48
CA ALA A 575 -15.26 18.86 -4.54
C ALA A 575 -13.86 18.47 -4.01
N TYR A 576 -12.78 18.97 -4.62
CA TYR A 576 -11.40 18.64 -4.28
C TYR A 576 -10.44 19.74 -4.77
N ALA A 577 -9.19 19.67 -4.33
CA ALA A 577 -8.06 20.47 -4.79
C ALA A 577 -7.00 19.59 -5.47
N ILE A 578 -6.36 20.12 -6.51
CA ILE A 578 -5.21 19.49 -7.17
C ILE A 578 -3.94 20.15 -6.64
N ASN A 579 -3.07 19.36 -6.02
CA ASN A 579 -1.81 19.83 -5.47
C ASN A 579 -0.65 19.29 -6.29
N ALA A 580 0.39 20.11 -6.48
CA ALA A 580 1.61 19.66 -7.15
C ALA A 580 2.86 20.36 -6.61
N GLN A 581 3.97 19.62 -6.61
CA GLN A 581 5.31 20.13 -6.42
C GLN A 581 6.17 19.71 -7.60
N GLU A 582 6.59 20.67 -8.42
CA GLU A 582 7.56 20.46 -9.50
C GLU A 582 8.97 20.77 -8.99
N TYR A 583 9.93 19.94 -9.37
CA TYR A 583 11.34 20.08 -9.02
C TYR A 583 12.12 20.66 -10.20
N ARG A 584 12.93 21.68 -9.92
CA ARG A 584 13.90 22.19 -10.89
C ARG A 584 14.98 21.14 -11.12
N GLU A 585 15.66 21.22 -12.25
CA GLU A 585 16.72 20.28 -12.64
C GLU A 585 17.81 20.10 -11.57
N SER A 586 18.21 21.20 -10.92
CA SER A 586 19.16 21.18 -9.79
C SER A 586 18.62 20.58 -8.48
N GLN A 587 17.31 20.34 -8.41
CA GLN A 587 16.59 19.77 -7.27
C GLN A 587 16.01 18.38 -7.60
N TRP A 588 16.25 17.87 -8.80
CA TRP A 588 15.86 16.53 -9.16
C TRP A 588 16.50 15.53 -8.21
N LEU A 589 15.67 14.60 -7.75
CA LEU A 589 16.15 13.54 -6.87
C LEU A 589 17.12 12.65 -7.62
N PRO A 590 18.10 12.06 -6.93
CA PRO A 590 18.95 11.05 -7.55
C PRO A 590 18.09 9.88 -8.08
N PRO A 591 18.46 9.30 -9.22
CA PRO A 591 17.75 8.15 -9.76
C PRO A 591 17.80 6.97 -8.78
N GLY A 592 16.68 6.26 -8.64
CA GLY A 592 16.61 5.06 -7.82
C GLY A 592 15.63 4.02 -8.37
N ASN A 593 15.74 2.79 -7.88
CA ASN A 593 14.92 1.68 -8.33
C ASN A 593 13.65 1.47 -7.49
N CYS A 594 13.55 2.11 -6.32
CA CYS A 594 12.41 2.04 -5.43
C CYS A 594 11.89 3.43 -5.09
N PHE A 595 10.56 3.55 -4.97
CA PHE A 595 9.85 4.74 -4.51
C PHE A 595 8.97 4.40 -3.32
N GLN A 596 8.85 5.29 -2.35
CA GLN A 596 7.85 5.17 -1.29
C GLN A 596 7.43 6.56 -0.83
N TYR A 597 6.16 6.70 -0.45
CA TYR A 597 5.65 7.90 0.19
C TYR A 597 5.01 7.60 1.55
N ARG A 598 4.94 8.63 2.39
CA ARG A 598 4.17 8.66 3.63
C ARG A 598 3.37 9.96 3.72
N LEU A 599 2.33 9.93 4.55
CA LEU A 599 1.43 11.06 4.74
C LEU A 599 1.24 11.33 6.22
N THR A 600 1.17 12.61 6.57
CA THR A 600 0.66 13.07 7.86
C THR A 600 -0.60 13.88 7.65
N PHE A 601 -1.73 13.34 8.09
CA PHE A 601 -3.01 14.02 8.16
C PHE A 601 -3.04 14.88 9.42
N ARG A 602 -3.48 16.13 9.28
CA ARG A 602 -3.67 17.06 10.40
C ARG A 602 -5.12 17.50 10.43
N ARG A 603 -5.79 17.27 11.57
CA ARG A 603 -7.13 17.79 11.81
C ARG A 603 -7.07 19.32 11.93
N GLY A 604 -8.08 19.99 11.40
CA GLY A 604 -8.25 21.42 11.62
C GLY A 604 -9.06 21.74 12.88
N SER A 605 -9.74 22.87 12.87
CA SER A 605 -10.52 23.39 13.98
C SER A 605 -11.77 22.56 14.29
N VAL A 606 -12.28 21.80 13.31
CA VAL A 606 -13.52 21.03 13.43
C VAL A 606 -13.23 19.59 13.90
N PRO A 607 -13.69 19.21 15.11
CA PRO A 607 -13.45 17.90 15.75
C PRO A 607 -13.85 16.67 14.92
N ASN A 608 -14.90 16.78 14.12
CA ASN A 608 -15.52 15.69 13.35
C ASN A 608 -15.25 15.81 11.84
N ALA A 609 -14.23 16.57 11.43
CA ALA A 609 -13.82 16.67 10.04
C ALA A 609 -12.41 16.10 9.83
N SER A 610 -12.24 15.31 8.78
CA SER A 610 -10.93 14.83 8.34
C SER A 610 -10.63 15.36 6.94
N PRO A 611 -9.39 15.83 6.66
CA PRO A 611 -8.97 15.95 5.28
C PRO A 611 -8.87 14.56 4.66
N VAL A 612 -9.06 14.47 3.34
CA VAL A 612 -9.05 13.21 2.59
C VAL A 612 -8.04 13.31 1.46
N LEU A 613 -7.15 12.34 1.34
CA LEU A 613 -6.37 12.10 0.13
C LEU A 613 -7.19 11.21 -0.80
N LEU A 614 -7.35 11.64 -2.04
CA LEU A 614 -8.12 10.93 -3.05
C LEU A 614 -7.20 10.17 -4.01
N ARG A 615 -6.03 10.73 -4.32
CA ARG A 615 -5.09 10.17 -5.28
C ARG A 615 -3.68 10.69 -5.07
N LEU A 616 -2.69 9.83 -5.31
CA LEU A 616 -1.29 10.21 -5.40
C LEU A 616 -0.69 9.73 -6.73
N GLY A 617 0.11 10.59 -7.36
CA GLY A 617 0.87 10.26 -8.57
C GLY A 617 2.16 11.06 -8.68
N MET A 618 2.98 10.68 -9.66
CA MET A 618 4.25 11.35 -9.94
C MET A 618 4.53 11.40 -11.44
N GLU A 619 5.34 12.38 -11.84
CA GLU A 619 5.99 12.41 -13.15
C GLU A 619 7.48 12.08 -12.94
N VAL A 620 7.97 11.11 -13.71
CA VAL A 620 9.36 10.67 -13.68
C VAL A 620 10.03 10.90 -15.01
N ILE A 621 11.32 11.20 -14.97
CA ILE A 621 12.20 11.31 -16.11
C ILE A 621 12.96 9.99 -16.23
N ILE A 622 12.85 9.39 -17.41
CA ILE A 622 13.53 8.18 -17.82
C ILE A 622 14.64 8.59 -18.80
N PRO A 623 15.90 8.19 -18.58
CA PRO A 623 16.96 8.48 -19.53
C PRO A 623 16.70 7.80 -20.88
N GLY A 624 17.06 8.45 -21.98
CA GLY A 624 16.96 7.92 -23.35
C GLY A 624 15.79 8.45 -24.17
N ASN A 625 15.80 8.19 -25.48
CA ASN A 625 14.69 8.41 -26.42
C ASN A 625 14.65 7.29 -27.48
N PRO A 626 13.53 7.14 -28.22
CA PRO A 626 13.50 6.32 -29.43
C PRO A 626 14.39 6.94 -30.52
N ASP A 627 15.18 6.11 -31.20
CA ASP A 627 16.06 6.54 -32.30
C ASP A 627 15.94 5.56 -33.47
N LEU A 628 15.10 5.92 -34.44
CA LEU A 628 14.90 5.15 -35.66
C LEU A 628 16.05 5.41 -36.62
N ASN A 629 16.66 4.37 -37.17
CA ASN A 629 17.70 4.50 -38.19
C ASN A 629 17.70 3.34 -39.19
N TRP A 630 18.29 3.61 -40.35
CA TRP A 630 18.48 2.63 -41.41
C TRP A 630 19.86 1.98 -41.28
N PRO A 631 19.96 0.66 -41.01
CA PRO A 631 21.25 -0.03 -41.01
C PRO A 631 21.87 -0.05 -42.42
N ALA A 632 23.19 -0.30 -42.52
CA ALA A 632 23.89 -0.29 -43.82
C ALA A 632 23.30 -1.30 -44.84
N ASN A 633 22.70 -2.39 -44.35
CA ASN A 633 21.97 -3.40 -45.13
C ASN A 633 20.44 -3.23 -45.01
N ALA A 634 19.95 -1.99 -44.90
CA ALA A 634 18.53 -1.71 -44.75
C ALA A 634 17.70 -2.28 -45.91
N VAL A 635 18.21 -2.24 -47.15
CA VAL A 635 17.56 -2.86 -48.30
C VAL A 635 18.40 -4.03 -48.79
N THR A 636 17.80 -5.21 -48.88
CA THR A 636 18.49 -6.40 -49.41
C THR A 636 17.61 -7.14 -50.40
N THR A 637 18.21 -7.65 -51.48
CA THR A 637 17.55 -8.55 -52.42
C THR A 637 17.81 -10.00 -52.05
N THR A 638 16.77 -10.82 -52.18
CA THR A 638 16.87 -12.28 -52.11
C THR A 638 16.90 -12.83 -53.54
N GLN A 639 17.52 -13.99 -53.74
CA GLN A 639 17.62 -14.61 -55.07
C GLN A 639 16.89 -15.96 -55.15
N ASN A 640 16.40 -16.27 -56.34
CA ASN A 640 16.00 -17.61 -56.75
C ASN A 640 17.24 -18.45 -57.09
N THR A 641 17.06 -19.76 -57.26
CA THR A 641 18.14 -20.69 -57.65
C THR A 641 18.74 -20.38 -59.02
N ASP A 642 17.99 -19.69 -59.90
CA ASP A 642 18.44 -19.25 -61.23
C ASP A 642 19.17 -17.89 -61.21
N GLY A 643 19.42 -17.32 -60.02
CA GLY A 643 20.11 -16.03 -59.85
C GLY A 643 19.23 -14.81 -60.11
N THR A 644 17.95 -14.99 -60.44
CA THR A 644 16.99 -13.88 -60.54
C THR A 644 16.57 -13.39 -59.16
N THR A 645 16.19 -12.12 -59.02
CA THR A 645 15.76 -11.57 -57.74
C THR A 645 14.42 -12.18 -57.34
N ARG A 646 14.38 -12.91 -56.22
CA ARG A 646 13.16 -13.48 -55.64
C ARG A 646 12.32 -12.39 -55.00
N GLY A 647 12.91 -11.53 -54.17
CA GLY A 647 12.20 -10.52 -53.39
C GLY A 647 13.12 -9.41 -52.87
N VAL A 648 12.51 -8.41 -52.22
CA VAL A 648 13.20 -7.27 -51.62
C VAL A 648 12.73 -7.12 -50.18
N GLU A 649 13.67 -7.11 -49.24
CA GLU A 649 13.42 -6.91 -47.81
C GLU A 649 13.89 -5.53 -47.36
N VAL A 650 13.20 -4.96 -46.38
CA VAL A 650 13.57 -3.68 -45.75
C VAL A 650 13.74 -3.86 -44.24
N ARG A 651 14.80 -3.31 -43.65
CA ARG A 651 15.09 -3.34 -42.21
C ARG A 651 15.10 -1.92 -41.64
N LEU A 652 14.31 -1.69 -40.61
CA LEU A 652 14.34 -0.46 -39.81
C LEU A 652 14.76 -0.80 -38.39
N ARG A 653 15.67 -0.02 -37.80
CA ARG A 653 16.22 -0.27 -36.47
C ARG A 653 15.84 0.86 -35.51
N ASN A 654 15.47 0.50 -34.27
CA ASN A 654 15.38 1.44 -33.15
C ASN A 654 16.59 1.22 -32.23
N GLN A 655 17.62 2.05 -32.36
CA GLN A 655 18.84 1.94 -31.57
C GLN A 655 19.59 3.27 -31.57
N ASN A 656 19.93 3.80 -30.39
CA ASN A 656 20.74 5.00 -30.30
C ASN A 656 22.20 4.71 -30.71
N LEU A 657 22.67 5.36 -31.78
CA LEU A 657 24.03 5.18 -32.31
C LEU A 657 24.96 6.36 -32.06
N THR A 658 24.41 7.54 -31.76
CA THR A 658 25.14 8.81 -31.74
C THR A 658 25.13 9.51 -30.38
N ASP A 659 24.17 9.23 -29.51
CA ASP A 659 24.10 9.82 -28.17
C ASP A 659 24.53 8.83 -27.09
N SER A 660 25.06 9.35 -25.97
CA SER A 660 25.45 8.57 -24.79
C SER A 660 24.28 8.05 -23.93
N GLY A 661 23.04 8.15 -24.42
CA GLY A 661 21.82 7.76 -23.70
C GLY A 661 21.30 6.38 -24.11
N PRO A 662 20.55 5.67 -23.24
CA PRO A 662 19.92 4.41 -23.62
C PRO A 662 18.82 4.61 -24.67
N THR A 663 18.59 3.61 -25.53
CA THR A 663 17.43 3.61 -26.46
C THR A 663 16.11 3.40 -25.71
N GLN A 664 15.05 4.06 -26.12
CA GLN A 664 13.67 3.83 -25.62
C GLN A 664 12.76 3.24 -26.72
N PRO A 665 11.70 2.46 -26.37
CA PRO A 665 10.72 1.98 -27.34
C PRO A 665 9.97 3.13 -28.06
N ALA A 666 9.65 2.97 -29.35
CA ALA A 666 8.99 4.03 -30.13
C ALA A 666 7.53 4.30 -29.73
N ASN A 667 6.94 3.45 -28.88
CA ASN A 667 5.59 3.62 -28.33
C ASN A 667 5.57 4.32 -26.96
N VAL A 668 6.68 4.90 -26.51
CA VAL A 668 6.70 5.73 -25.30
C VAL A 668 6.40 7.20 -25.67
N CYS A 669 5.40 7.80 -25.02
CA CYS A 669 5.01 9.18 -25.25
C CYS A 669 5.55 10.14 -24.20
N HIS A 670 5.90 11.36 -24.63
CA HIS A 670 6.29 12.46 -23.76
C HIS A 670 5.05 13.24 -23.29
N SER A 671 4.93 13.55 -22.00
CA SER A 671 3.75 14.24 -21.44
C SER A 671 3.54 15.66 -21.93
N SER A 672 4.57 16.31 -22.48
CA SER A 672 4.46 17.66 -23.07
C SER A 672 4.23 17.67 -24.59
N GLN A 673 3.91 16.53 -25.22
CA GLN A 673 3.56 16.45 -26.64
C GLN A 673 2.04 16.23 -26.80
N PRO A 674 1.26 17.30 -27.05
CA PRO A 674 -0.14 17.16 -27.42
C PRO A 674 -0.26 16.30 -28.68
N GLY A 675 -1.07 15.23 -28.65
CA GLY A 675 -1.29 14.36 -29.81
C GLY A 675 -0.38 13.13 -29.91
N CYS A 676 0.55 12.90 -28.96
CA CYS A 676 1.32 11.68 -28.94
C CYS A 676 0.43 10.46 -28.64
N ASN A 677 0.20 9.63 -29.66
CA ASN A 677 -0.50 8.36 -29.53
C ASN A 677 0.51 7.20 -29.35
N PRO A 678 0.59 6.56 -28.17
CA PRO A 678 1.45 5.40 -27.94
C PRO A 678 0.99 4.16 -28.74
N GLU A 679 -0.29 4.12 -29.14
CA GLU A 679 -0.88 3.12 -30.04
C GLU A 679 -0.82 3.55 -31.52
N GLY A 680 -0.11 4.64 -31.82
CA GLY A 680 0.00 5.17 -33.17
C GLY A 680 0.90 4.35 -34.09
N THR A 681 1.03 4.83 -35.33
CA THR A 681 1.88 4.24 -36.36
C THR A 681 2.87 5.24 -36.91
N PHE A 682 3.92 4.76 -37.56
CA PHE A 682 4.76 5.56 -38.43
C PHE A 682 4.63 5.01 -39.86
N PHE A 683 4.98 5.82 -40.85
CA PHE A 683 4.89 5.50 -42.27
C PHE A 683 6.30 5.33 -42.82
N VAL A 684 6.49 4.25 -43.57
CA VAL A 684 7.69 4.06 -44.38
C VAL A 684 7.33 4.31 -45.84
N ASP A 685 7.85 5.39 -46.40
CA ASP A 685 7.79 5.70 -47.82
C ASP A 685 9.03 5.16 -48.54
N VAL A 686 8.81 4.59 -49.72
CA VAL A 686 9.86 4.08 -50.59
C VAL A 686 9.74 4.70 -51.97
N PHE A 687 10.83 5.28 -52.43
CA PHE A 687 10.97 5.81 -53.79
C PHE A 687 11.97 4.97 -54.56
N ILE A 688 11.54 4.40 -55.69
CA ILE A 688 12.33 3.47 -56.48
C ILE A 688 12.61 4.09 -57.84
N PHE A 689 13.88 4.43 -58.08
CA PHE A 689 14.36 5.01 -59.32
C PHE A 689 15.02 3.92 -60.18
N PRO A 690 14.62 3.80 -61.46
CA PRO A 690 15.16 2.76 -62.34
C PRO A 690 16.62 3.03 -62.73
N PRO A 691 17.32 2.01 -63.26
CA PRO A 691 18.72 2.13 -63.65
C PRO A 691 18.96 3.31 -64.59
N GLY A 692 19.99 4.10 -64.30
CA GLY A 692 20.36 5.27 -65.11
C GLY A 692 19.57 6.55 -64.79
N VAL A 693 18.59 6.50 -63.89
CA VAL A 693 17.92 7.71 -63.37
C VAL A 693 18.65 8.21 -62.14
N THR A 694 19.10 9.46 -62.18
CA THR A 694 19.75 10.10 -61.03
C THR A 694 18.71 10.43 -59.96
N PRO A 695 18.80 9.83 -58.77
CA PRO A 695 17.92 10.17 -57.66
C PRO A 695 18.23 11.58 -57.17
N ILE A 696 17.23 12.28 -56.65
CA ILE A 696 17.45 13.56 -55.99
C ILE A 696 18.12 13.27 -54.64
N SER A 697 19.19 14.02 -54.33
CA SER A 697 19.83 13.94 -53.01
C SER A 697 18.79 14.26 -51.93
N PRO A 698 18.73 13.51 -50.83
CA PRO A 698 17.71 13.74 -49.82
C PRO A 698 18.13 14.96 -49.01
N THR A 699 17.73 16.15 -49.45
CA THR A 699 17.52 17.27 -48.54
C THR A 699 16.07 17.18 -48.10
N LEU A 700 15.82 17.21 -46.80
CA LEU A 700 14.47 17.41 -46.29
C LEU A 700 14.20 18.93 -46.35
N PRO A 701 13.16 19.40 -47.05
CA PRO A 701 12.10 18.65 -47.76
C PRO A 701 12.52 18.11 -49.14
N LEU A 702 11.98 16.95 -49.51
CA LEU A 702 12.25 16.24 -50.77
C LEU A 702 11.65 16.96 -51.99
N PHE A 703 12.43 17.84 -52.64
CA PHE A 703 12.03 18.60 -53.84
C PHE A 703 12.64 18.06 -55.13
N ALA A 704 11.91 18.14 -56.26
CA ALA A 704 12.45 17.92 -57.60
C ALA A 704 13.35 19.09 -58.06
N PRO A 705 14.23 18.89 -59.08
CA PRO A 705 14.98 19.99 -59.69
C PRO A 705 13.99 21.00 -60.30
N GLY A 706 13.78 22.13 -59.63
CA GLY A 706 12.76 23.13 -60.00
C GLY A 706 11.90 23.64 -58.83
N GLY A 707 11.98 23.01 -57.65
CA GLY A 707 11.26 23.45 -56.44
C GLY A 707 9.88 22.82 -56.25
N ASP A 708 9.46 21.93 -57.14
CA ASP A 708 8.20 21.19 -57.02
C ASP A 708 8.35 19.98 -56.07
N SER A 709 7.33 19.71 -55.25
CA SER A 709 7.32 18.59 -54.30
C SER A 709 7.32 17.21 -55.00
N LEU A 710 8.09 16.26 -54.47
CA LEU A 710 8.02 14.83 -54.85
C LEU A 710 6.67 14.16 -54.52
N SER A 711 5.74 14.89 -53.89
CA SER A 711 4.33 14.47 -53.78
C SER A 711 3.57 14.57 -55.12
N ASN A 712 4.15 15.18 -56.16
CA ASN A 712 3.56 15.25 -57.49
C ASN A 712 4.00 14.04 -58.35
N PRO A 713 3.11 13.08 -58.63
CA PRO A 713 3.43 11.86 -59.39
C PRO A 713 3.79 12.12 -60.87
N ALA A 714 3.76 13.38 -61.34
CA ALA A 714 4.06 13.75 -62.71
C ALA A 714 5.56 14.06 -63.00
N LEU A 715 6.45 14.02 -62.00
CA LEU A 715 7.77 14.68 -62.10
C LEU A 715 9.00 13.80 -62.41
N ALA A 716 8.92 12.47 -62.46
CA ALA A 716 10.01 11.60 -62.94
C ALA A 716 9.54 10.14 -63.07
N PRO A 717 10.23 9.28 -63.85
CA PRO A 717 9.93 7.85 -63.91
C PRO A 717 10.43 7.14 -62.65
N TYR A 718 9.72 7.28 -61.53
CA TYR A 718 9.97 6.52 -60.29
C TYR A 718 8.67 5.89 -59.77
N HIS A 719 8.78 4.82 -59.00
CA HIS A 719 7.66 4.26 -58.24
C HIS A 719 7.67 4.78 -56.81
N ARG A 720 6.47 5.06 -56.27
CA ARG A 720 6.28 5.36 -54.84
C ARG A 720 5.39 4.30 -54.22
N ALA A 721 5.89 3.69 -53.15
CA ALA A 721 5.15 2.79 -52.30
C ALA A 721 5.21 3.28 -50.86
N CYS A 722 4.20 2.96 -50.06
CA CYS A 722 4.23 3.27 -48.64
C CYS A 722 3.74 2.08 -47.81
N LEU A 723 4.13 2.06 -46.54
CA LEU A 723 3.70 1.06 -45.57
C LEU A 723 3.53 1.68 -44.18
N GLN A 724 2.39 1.43 -43.56
CA GLN A 724 2.16 1.79 -42.17
C GLN A 724 2.74 0.72 -41.24
N ILE A 725 3.52 1.15 -40.24
CA ILE A 725 4.13 0.28 -39.24
C ILE A 725 3.66 0.68 -37.83
N PRO A 726 3.10 -0.25 -37.04
CA PRO A 726 2.69 0.03 -35.67
C PRO A 726 3.88 0.40 -34.77
N LYS A 727 3.77 1.47 -33.96
CA LYS A 727 4.87 1.91 -33.07
C LYS A 727 5.32 0.83 -32.09
N TRP A 728 4.40 -0.05 -31.66
CA TRP A 728 4.67 -1.12 -30.70
C TRP A 728 5.65 -2.20 -31.20
N VAL A 729 5.89 -2.32 -32.52
CA VAL A 729 6.87 -3.29 -33.03
C VAL A 729 8.31 -2.79 -32.87
N MET A 730 8.50 -1.48 -32.68
CA MET A 730 9.81 -0.83 -32.55
C MET A 730 10.24 -0.72 -31.09
N GLN A 731 10.50 -1.88 -30.49
CA GLN A 731 10.99 -1.99 -29.12
C GLN A 731 12.45 -1.51 -28.98
N LYS A 732 12.91 -1.37 -27.74
CA LYS A 732 14.29 -0.98 -27.41
C LYS A 732 15.29 -1.91 -28.10
N ASP A 733 16.31 -1.32 -28.73
CA ASP A 733 17.43 -2.00 -29.39
C ASP A 733 16.99 -3.11 -30.37
N THR A 734 15.85 -2.90 -31.04
CA THR A 734 15.20 -3.88 -31.91
C THR A 734 15.32 -3.48 -33.38
N THR A 735 15.52 -4.46 -34.26
CA THR A 735 15.43 -4.28 -35.72
C THR A 735 14.17 -4.97 -36.24
N PHE A 736 13.28 -4.19 -36.86
CA PHE A 736 12.09 -4.71 -37.51
C PHE A 736 12.36 -5.04 -38.98
N LEU A 737 11.99 -6.26 -39.38
CA LEU A 737 12.11 -6.74 -40.75
C LEU A 737 10.77 -6.63 -41.47
N ILE A 738 10.72 -5.80 -42.51
CA ILE A 738 9.66 -5.78 -43.50
C ILE A 738 10.00 -6.84 -44.55
N ALA A 739 9.38 -8.01 -44.41
CA ALA A 739 9.71 -9.18 -45.20
C ALA A 739 9.32 -9.03 -46.68
N GLU A 740 9.97 -9.81 -47.56
CA GLU A 740 9.73 -9.81 -49.01
C GLU A 740 8.29 -10.15 -49.43
N THR A 741 7.51 -10.77 -48.53
CA THR A 741 6.09 -11.11 -48.73
C THR A 741 5.13 -9.99 -48.30
N PHE A 742 5.62 -8.94 -47.62
CA PHE A 742 4.75 -7.87 -47.14
C PHE A 742 4.26 -7.01 -48.30
N ARG A 743 2.97 -6.69 -48.29
CA ARG A 743 2.30 -5.92 -49.35
C ARG A 743 2.29 -4.43 -49.03
N TRP A 744 2.89 -3.66 -49.90
CA TRP A 744 3.00 -2.21 -49.86
C TRP A 744 1.86 -1.56 -50.63
N SER A 745 1.39 -0.41 -50.15
CA SER A 745 0.39 0.40 -50.85
C SER A 745 1.04 1.12 -52.04
N ASP A 746 0.54 0.87 -53.25
CA ASP A 746 0.96 1.56 -54.46
C ASP A 746 0.30 2.94 -54.50
N ILE A 747 1.05 3.99 -54.15
CA ILE A 747 0.53 5.35 -53.99
C ILE A 747 -0.10 5.88 -55.29
N LYS A 748 0.39 5.43 -56.45
CA LYS A 748 -0.21 5.80 -57.74
C LYS A 748 -1.62 5.25 -57.90
N ALA A 749 -1.89 4.08 -57.33
CA ALA A 749 -3.19 3.42 -57.41
C ALA A 749 -4.16 3.88 -56.32
N VAL A 750 -3.69 4.10 -55.09
CA VAL A 750 -4.56 4.36 -53.93
C VAL A 750 -4.57 5.81 -53.44
N GLY A 751 -3.69 6.66 -53.97
CA GLY A 751 -3.47 8.02 -53.48
C GLY A 751 -2.69 8.06 -52.16
N ILE A 752 -2.24 9.25 -51.77
CA ILE A 752 -1.35 9.45 -50.59
C ILE A 752 -2.06 9.05 -49.28
N SER A 753 -3.37 9.29 -49.17
CA SER A 753 -4.18 8.90 -48.01
C SER A 753 -4.52 7.40 -47.96
N GLY A 754 -4.16 6.62 -48.98
CA GLY A 754 -4.40 5.18 -49.06
C GLY A 754 -3.32 4.32 -48.40
N CYS A 755 -2.39 4.93 -47.66
CA CYS A 755 -1.33 4.20 -46.96
C CYS A 755 -1.90 3.37 -45.80
N VAL A 756 -1.64 2.06 -45.80
CA VAL A 756 -2.11 1.13 -44.77
C VAL A 756 -1.03 0.11 -44.44
N SER A 757 -1.27 -0.71 -43.42
CA SER A 757 -0.33 -1.75 -42.99
C SER A 757 -0.28 -2.95 -43.95
N ALA A 758 0.77 -3.77 -43.82
CA ALA A 758 0.90 -5.01 -44.57
C ALA A 758 -0.24 -6.00 -44.27
N ALA A 759 -0.69 -6.08 -43.01
CA ALA A 759 -1.80 -6.93 -42.60
C ALA A 759 -3.13 -6.47 -43.22
N THR A 760 -3.38 -5.16 -43.23
CA THR A 760 -4.55 -4.58 -43.90
C THR A 760 -4.49 -4.83 -45.41
N ASN A 761 -3.35 -4.62 -46.06
CA ASN A 761 -3.21 -4.93 -47.50
C ASN A 761 -3.42 -6.43 -47.81
N ALA A 762 -2.86 -7.32 -47.00
CA ALA A 762 -3.05 -8.76 -47.15
C ALA A 762 -4.51 -9.18 -46.99
N SER A 763 -5.19 -8.72 -45.94
CA SER A 763 -6.61 -9.03 -45.69
C SER A 763 -7.56 -8.50 -46.77
N ARG A 764 -7.23 -7.33 -47.36
CA ARG A 764 -8.01 -6.74 -48.47
C ARG A 764 -7.64 -7.31 -49.84
N GLY A 765 -6.59 -8.13 -49.94
CA GLY A 765 -6.06 -8.57 -51.23
C GLY A 765 -5.51 -7.42 -52.09
N THR A 766 -5.10 -6.31 -51.47
CA THR A 766 -4.59 -5.11 -52.13
C THR A 766 -3.08 -4.96 -51.96
N GLY A 767 -2.49 -3.99 -52.65
CA GLY A 767 -1.04 -3.72 -52.59
C GLY A 767 -0.18 -4.72 -53.36
N LYS A 768 1.11 -4.41 -53.46
CA LYS A 768 2.13 -5.18 -54.20
C LYS A 768 3.30 -5.51 -53.28
N ILE A 769 4.00 -6.62 -53.53
CA ILE A 769 5.29 -6.84 -52.87
C ILE A 769 6.31 -5.85 -53.41
N LEU A 770 7.30 -5.46 -52.60
CA LEU A 770 8.23 -4.39 -52.97
C LEU A 770 8.99 -4.68 -54.28
N ARG A 771 9.25 -5.96 -54.56
CA ARG A 771 9.85 -6.44 -55.82
C ARG A 771 9.10 -5.97 -57.07
N ASP A 772 7.77 -5.92 -57.03
CA ASP A 772 6.96 -5.67 -58.25
C ASP A 772 7.09 -4.23 -58.77
N PHE A 773 7.66 -3.33 -57.97
CA PHE A 773 7.99 -1.97 -58.38
C PHE A 773 9.32 -1.87 -59.13
N PHE A 774 10.10 -2.95 -59.24
CA PHE A 774 11.35 -3.02 -60.00
C PHE A 774 11.07 -3.52 -61.43
N ASP A 775 10.23 -2.78 -62.17
CA ASP A 775 9.63 -3.24 -63.43
C ASP A 775 10.42 -2.88 -64.71
N GLN A 776 11.46 -2.03 -64.61
CA GLN A 776 12.30 -1.59 -65.72
C GLN A 776 13.49 -2.50 -66.10
N GLY A 777 13.47 -3.78 -65.70
CA GLY A 777 14.48 -4.78 -66.10
C GLY A 777 15.73 -4.83 -65.22
N ASN A 778 16.80 -5.44 -65.73
CA ASN A 778 18.05 -5.67 -64.96
C ASN A 778 18.80 -4.36 -64.70
N GLY A 779 19.36 -4.19 -63.50
CA GLY A 779 20.31 -3.13 -63.21
C GLY A 779 20.37 -2.73 -61.74
N THR A 780 21.14 -1.68 -61.45
CA THR A 780 21.20 -1.08 -60.12
C THR A 780 20.14 0.02 -60.02
N TYR A 781 19.13 -0.23 -59.22
CA TYR A 781 18.10 0.74 -58.85
C TYR A 781 18.60 1.59 -57.69
N LYS A 782 18.14 2.84 -57.63
CA LYS A 782 18.34 3.69 -56.45
C LYS A 782 17.05 3.69 -55.64
N VAL A 783 17.15 3.32 -54.37
CA VAL A 783 16.01 3.25 -53.46
C VAL A 783 16.20 4.28 -52.36
N ILE A 784 15.24 5.20 -52.21
CA ILE A 784 15.19 6.13 -51.08
C ILE A 784 14.15 5.60 -50.11
N LEU A 785 14.57 5.36 -48.87
CA LEU A 785 13.68 5.05 -47.76
C LEU A 785 13.48 6.30 -46.92
N VAL A 786 12.25 6.53 -46.49
CA VAL A 786 11.89 7.59 -45.53
C VAL A 786 10.98 6.97 -44.49
N ALA A 787 11.30 7.13 -43.20
CA ALA A 787 10.36 6.84 -42.11
C ALA A 787 9.88 8.17 -41.52
N ASP A 788 8.57 8.36 -41.39
CA ASP A 788 7.93 9.59 -40.89
C ASP A 788 6.69 9.25 -40.04
N THR A 789 6.16 10.24 -39.33
CA THR A 789 4.91 10.20 -38.55
C THR A 789 3.66 10.57 -39.37
N ASP A 790 3.80 11.16 -40.56
CA ASP A 790 2.67 11.50 -41.45
C ASP A 790 2.72 10.72 -42.79
N THR A 791 1.54 10.50 -43.37
CA THR A 791 1.34 9.96 -44.73
C THR A 791 1.65 10.99 -45.83
N ASP A 792 1.42 12.27 -45.54
CA ASP A 792 1.76 13.35 -46.44
C ASP A 792 3.15 13.90 -46.09
N LEU A 793 4.04 13.96 -47.08
CA LEU A 793 5.37 14.56 -46.90
C LEU A 793 5.26 16.10 -46.78
N LYS A 794 4.06 16.66 -46.57
CA LYS A 794 3.83 18.11 -46.55
C LYS A 794 4.14 18.72 -45.18
N GLY A 795 4.21 17.92 -44.13
CA GLY A 795 4.59 18.36 -42.78
C GLY A 795 6.03 18.89 -42.63
N LEU A 796 6.91 18.67 -43.61
CA LEU A 796 8.33 19.04 -43.53
C LEU A 796 8.64 20.55 -43.64
N VAL A 797 7.64 21.43 -43.82
CA VAL A 797 7.85 22.87 -44.14
C VAL A 797 7.44 23.85 -43.02
N TYR A 798 6.74 23.42 -41.98
CA TYR A 798 6.33 24.32 -40.89
C TYR A 798 6.85 23.79 -39.56
N GLU A 799 8.04 24.26 -39.10
CA GLU A 799 8.40 24.42 -37.67
C GLU A 799 9.89 24.73 -37.39
N SER A 800 10.66 25.32 -38.33
CA SER A 800 12.04 25.74 -38.02
C SER A 800 12.16 27.05 -37.22
N ASP A 801 11.06 27.78 -37.00
CA ASP A 801 11.12 29.19 -36.57
C ASP A 801 10.50 29.48 -35.19
N VAL A 802 10.11 28.47 -34.39
CA VAL A 802 9.58 28.69 -33.03
C VAL A 802 10.67 28.43 -31.96
N PRO A 803 11.06 29.43 -31.15
CA PRO A 803 12.13 29.30 -30.15
C PRO A 803 11.81 28.43 -28.91
N SER A 804 10.72 27.66 -28.90
CA SER A 804 10.28 26.90 -27.73
C SER A 804 10.71 25.43 -27.80
N GLY A 805 11.81 25.09 -27.12
CA GLY A 805 12.07 23.78 -26.52
C GLY A 805 11.82 22.52 -27.36
N ASP A 806 12.83 22.13 -28.14
CA ASP A 806 13.13 20.80 -28.71
C ASP A 806 12.08 19.68 -28.64
N HIS A 807 11.42 19.45 -29.78
CA HIS A 807 10.53 18.31 -30.07
C HIS A 807 11.30 17.12 -30.67
N VAL A 808 11.90 16.27 -29.82
CA VAL A 808 12.81 15.19 -30.27
C VAL A 808 12.07 13.93 -30.74
N ALA A 809 10.91 13.58 -30.19
CA ALA A 809 10.23 12.32 -30.51
C ALA A 809 9.50 12.29 -31.88
N GLU A 810 9.20 13.46 -32.45
CA GLU A 810 8.58 13.60 -33.79
C GLU A 810 9.58 14.04 -34.88
N ARG A 811 10.86 14.28 -34.51
CA ARG A 811 11.93 14.63 -35.46
C ARG A 811 12.66 13.43 -36.08
N ASN A 812 12.21 12.20 -35.83
CA ASN A 812 12.83 10.97 -36.36
C ASN A 812 12.51 10.71 -37.85
N ASN A 813 12.45 11.77 -38.66
CA ASN A 813 12.39 11.64 -40.11
C ASN A 813 13.74 11.17 -40.62
N VAL A 814 13.94 9.85 -40.65
CA VAL A 814 15.17 9.25 -41.14
C VAL A 814 15.02 8.87 -42.60
N SER A 815 15.97 9.35 -43.40
CA SER A 815 16.06 9.02 -44.80
C SER A 815 17.45 8.54 -45.17
N ALA A 816 17.51 7.60 -46.11
CA ALA A 816 18.76 7.08 -46.66
C ALA A 816 18.57 6.59 -48.09
N ILE A 817 19.65 6.63 -48.87
CA ILE A 817 19.68 6.13 -50.25
C ILE A 817 20.48 4.83 -50.30
N PHE A 818 19.92 3.83 -50.97
CA PHE A 818 20.52 2.52 -51.16
C PHE A 818 20.65 2.16 -52.64
N ASP A 819 21.73 1.47 -52.97
CA ASP A 819 21.97 0.89 -54.28
C ASP A 819 21.48 -0.55 -54.25
N VAL A 820 20.48 -0.85 -55.07
CA VAL A 820 19.82 -2.16 -55.08
C VAL A 820 20.04 -2.81 -56.43
N VAL A 821 20.86 -3.86 -56.44
CA VAL A 821 21.08 -4.68 -57.64
C VAL A 821 19.89 -5.61 -57.84
N PHE A 822 19.19 -5.44 -58.96
CA PHE A 822 18.01 -6.21 -59.32
C PHE A 822 18.26 -7.01 -60.62
N VAL A 823 17.89 -8.29 -60.59
CA VAL A 823 17.94 -9.20 -61.74
C VAL A 823 16.52 -9.64 -62.03
N ALA A 824 15.95 -9.11 -63.10
CA ALA A 824 14.62 -9.41 -63.61
C ALA A 824 14.50 -10.88 -64.05
N GLY A 825 13.27 -11.40 -63.96
CA GLY A 825 12.94 -12.80 -64.20
C GLY A 825 12.62 -13.57 -62.90
N GLY A 826 12.37 -14.87 -63.04
CA GLY A 826 12.05 -15.79 -61.94
C GLY A 826 10.72 -15.56 -61.23
N SER A 827 10.32 -16.52 -60.39
CA SER A 827 9.07 -16.45 -59.62
C SER A 827 9.21 -15.58 -58.37
N PRO A 828 8.16 -14.82 -57.97
CA PRO A 828 8.10 -14.14 -56.67
C PRO A 828 8.04 -15.14 -55.50
N PRO A 829 8.28 -14.70 -54.24
CA PRO A 829 8.09 -15.55 -53.08
C PRO A 829 6.65 -16.09 -53.05
N PRO A 830 6.44 -17.34 -52.57
CA PRO A 830 5.09 -17.87 -52.39
C PRO A 830 4.26 -16.94 -51.48
N PRO A 831 2.99 -16.66 -51.80
CA PRO A 831 2.15 -15.74 -51.02
C PRO A 831 2.07 -16.06 -49.52
N ASP A 832 2.14 -17.36 -49.18
CA ASP A 832 2.03 -17.86 -47.80
C ASP A 832 3.37 -18.37 -47.24
N GLY A 833 4.49 -18.16 -47.95
CA GLY A 833 5.79 -18.74 -47.62
C GLY A 833 6.63 -17.94 -46.62
N GLY A 834 6.20 -16.73 -46.23
CA GLY A 834 6.96 -15.80 -45.39
C GLY A 834 6.34 -15.55 -44.01
N PRO A 835 7.01 -14.76 -43.16
CA PRO A 835 6.46 -14.32 -41.88
C PRO A 835 5.11 -13.62 -42.08
N GLN A 836 4.16 -13.86 -41.19
CA GLN A 836 2.91 -13.09 -41.19
C GLN A 836 3.19 -11.65 -40.74
N PRO A 837 2.56 -10.64 -41.37
CA PRO A 837 2.67 -9.26 -40.91
C PRO A 837 2.07 -9.12 -39.50
N PRO A 838 2.65 -8.26 -38.65
CA PRO A 838 2.09 -8.00 -37.32
C PRO A 838 0.67 -7.42 -37.45
N PRO A 839 -0.23 -7.74 -36.52
CA PRO A 839 -1.55 -7.13 -36.47
C PRO A 839 -1.44 -5.61 -36.22
N ASP A 840 -2.43 -4.86 -36.67
CA ASP A 840 -2.46 -3.41 -36.52
C ASP A 840 -2.50 -2.99 -35.04
N ASN A 841 -3.21 -3.77 -34.22
CA ASN A 841 -3.30 -3.60 -32.78
C ASN A 841 -2.40 -4.60 -32.05
N PRO A 842 -1.82 -4.22 -30.89
CA PRO A 842 -1.08 -5.15 -30.06
C PRO A 842 -1.98 -6.32 -29.61
N PRO A 843 -1.42 -7.53 -29.43
CA PRO A 843 -2.17 -8.65 -28.86
C PRO A 843 -2.74 -8.29 -27.48
N PRO A 844 -3.92 -8.82 -27.09
CA PRO A 844 -4.43 -8.65 -25.73
C PRO A 844 -3.37 -9.14 -24.72
N ASP A 845 -3.09 -8.33 -23.71
CA ASP A 845 -2.16 -8.70 -22.64
C ASP A 845 -2.80 -9.84 -21.82
N ASP A 846 -2.41 -11.08 -22.12
CA ASP A 846 -2.99 -12.29 -21.52
C ASP A 846 -2.40 -12.62 -20.14
N GLY A 847 -1.64 -11.69 -19.56
CA GLY A 847 -0.97 -11.85 -18.27
C GLY A 847 0.26 -12.77 -18.31
N THR A 848 0.60 -13.34 -19.48
CA THR A 848 1.79 -14.18 -19.67
C THR A 848 2.90 -13.39 -20.35
N ARG A 849 3.69 -12.66 -19.56
CA ARG A 849 4.87 -11.92 -20.05
C ARG A 849 5.90 -12.91 -20.62
N ARG A 850 5.99 -13.00 -21.96
CA ARG A 850 7.07 -13.72 -22.63
C ARG A 850 8.36 -12.90 -22.51
N ILE A 851 9.26 -13.35 -21.65
CA ILE A 851 10.64 -12.85 -21.59
C ILE A 851 11.32 -13.28 -22.90
N PHE A 852 11.52 -12.35 -23.82
CA PHE A 852 12.45 -12.55 -24.92
C PHE A 852 13.87 -12.39 -24.37
N LEU A 853 14.48 -13.51 -23.99
CA LEU A 853 15.92 -13.58 -23.77
C LEU A 853 16.61 -13.18 -25.08
N PRO A 854 17.54 -12.20 -25.09
CA PRO A 854 18.35 -11.95 -26.27
C PRO A 854 19.19 -13.20 -26.54
N LEU A 855 18.92 -13.86 -27.66
CA LEU A 855 19.72 -14.98 -28.13
C LEU A 855 21.05 -14.41 -28.64
N VAL A 856 22.04 -14.32 -27.76
CA VAL A 856 23.42 -14.05 -28.13
C VAL A 856 23.95 -15.31 -28.81
N ALA A 857 23.81 -15.40 -30.13
CA ALA A 857 24.62 -16.30 -30.95
C ALA A 857 25.89 -15.56 -31.36
N ARG A 858 27.04 -16.16 -31.01
CA ARG A 858 28.40 -15.68 -31.38
C ARG A 858 28.62 -15.70 -32.88
#